data_AF-A0A965LCQ2-F1
#
_entry.id   AF-A0A965LCQ2-F1
#
_cell.length_a   1.000
_cell.length_b   1.000
_cell.length_c   1.000
_cell.angle_alpha   90.00
_cell.angle_beta   90.00
_cell.angle_gamma   90.00
#
_symmetry.space_group_name_H-M   'P 1'
#
loop_
_entity.id
_entity.type
_entity.pdbx_description
1 polymer ?
#
loop_
_entity_poly.entity_id
_entity_poly.type
_entity_poly.pdbx_seq_one_letter_code
_entity_poly.pdbx_strand_id
1 'polypeptide(L)'
;MTRRWIKVTSAGGEADEQKIKAIEEVMRKLRVRNAFRDATMLDGFFGRAHIFIDLGPTKPGELETPLTLDPRKIRRGSLRGFRVVEPAWVYPNAYNTADPLDENYYRPRDWFVMGNRVNRTRLMTLVSQPVPDLLKPSYSFGGLSRTQQAMPYVDNWIRTRESVSNLLHSFSKTILKTNMAAVLSGGGADALIERAKLYAATRDNRDLIMVDMTDEDIVDVSTPLGSLDALQAQSQEQMASIAGIPLVVLLGITPSGLNASSDGEIKTFYAAVKAAQEDLFTDPLNVVLSVIQLSLFGAVDPDIGFEYLPLWEDDDTARAAIQKTKSEIDTTYIDAGVISPEEVRERLANDPASPYAGLDLSDPPPQPPEPDVPDDAEEDGPPAQDAEFRESDHPRADNGQFGEGAGTTEQSEPEEGKSTVAVTLKKKRANNFEIESNGARVGDVTVNPHGDAFFIDRIELDPKFQGQRIGSTTYNALEKGLGATLVPSPLGLSDSATALWKKRLAKMDAEKATALLDRAWGIGKGYGLKDEHLQNRLGPLVSGYAGPAARQAQDAEWDESKHKRADNGQFGSGGGGSSKGKPKRDPAPAASEETPEATAAREAAEKAEKKRIEAERRAKVREAHAGPGFDRTDAYIDPADFNAADFARLHDKFDVTEADIINGFPDDTSERIKDVESRIAARAPTNHEHKQADGSWTPERQALHKSIIDEFFTREKVDAARPADGKAPTFTVLGGRGGSGKSWFEGHVYDPGRAIVLDPDHIKAKLPEFEGWNAAQVHEESSEIADEITRIAQENGLNLVHDATMKSPDKAKALVQGFKDRGYRVEAHYMHLPRQEAAKRAVGRFLNPESGRYVPPSIVLGNTENEKSFEGVKDLVDAWSFRDNNVPKDTPPILISESRP
;
A
#
# COMPACT_ATOMS: atom_id res chain seq x y z
N MET A 1 20.70 1.53 -12.16
CA MET A 1 21.44 2.22 -11.09
C MET A 1 20.51 2.33 -9.89
N THR A 2 21.05 2.10 -8.69
CA THR A 2 20.28 1.77 -7.48
C THR A 2 19.91 3.00 -6.66
N ARG A 3 18.87 2.91 -5.82
CA ARG A 3 18.43 3.98 -4.89
C ARG A 3 19.59 4.44 -4.00
N ARG A 4 20.34 3.49 -3.44
CA ARG A 4 21.57 3.72 -2.68
C ARG A 4 22.79 3.35 -3.49
N TRP A 5 23.86 4.14 -3.35
CA TRP A 5 25.09 4.02 -4.11
C TRP A 5 26.20 3.48 -3.19
N ILE A 6 27.34 4.14 -3.17
CA ILE A 6 28.45 3.88 -2.28
C ILE A 6 28.56 5.01 -1.24
N LYS A 7 29.16 4.68 -0.10
CA LYS A 7 29.65 5.65 0.87
C LYS A 7 31.17 5.56 0.91
N VAL A 8 31.86 6.70 0.86
CA VAL A 8 33.32 6.72 0.97
C VAL A 8 33.69 6.58 2.43
N THR A 9 34.64 5.70 2.74
CA THR A 9 35.03 5.36 4.10
C THR A 9 36.55 5.47 4.25
N SER A 10 37.02 5.70 5.48
CA SER A 10 38.44 5.61 5.83
C SER A 10 38.61 4.72 7.07
N ALA A 11 39.73 4.03 7.15
CA ALA A 11 40.17 3.35 8.37
C ALA A 11 40.85 4.30 9.39
N GLY A 12 41.17 5.54 9.00
CA GLY A 12 41.85 6.53 9.85
C GLY A 12 40.92 7.56 10.51
N GLY A 13 41.46 8.28 11.51
CA GLY A 13 40.73 9.21 12.39
C GLY A 13 40.29 10.55 11.75
N GLU A 14 39.99 11.57 12.56
CA GLU A 14 39.34 12.85 12.15
C GLU A 14 39.95 13.55 10.92
N ALA A 15 41.26 13.43 10.68
CA ALA A 15 41.93 14.03 9.52
C ALA A 15 41.43 13.48 8.17
N ASP A 16 40.87 12.28 8.14
CA ASP A 16 40.34 11.66 6.93
C ASP A 16 38.90 12.06 6.64
N GLU A 17 38.14 12.54 7.63
CA GLU A 17 36.76 12.97 7.43
C GLU A 17 36.69 14.20 6.50
N GLN A 18 37.66 15.11 6.60
CA GLN A 18 37.77 16.25 5.67
C GLN A 18 38.13 15.80 4.25
N LYS A 19 39.04 14.82 4.10
CA LYS A 19 39.40 14.26 2.80
C LYS A 19 38.21 13.55 2.15
N ILE A 20 37.46 12.76 2.92
CA ILE A 20 36.24 12.08 2.47
C ILE A 20 35.22 13.09 1.94
N LYS A 21 34.91 14.14 2.73
CA LYS A 21 33.98 15.20 2.31
C LYS A 21 34.42 15.86 0.99
N ALA A 22 35.71 16.14 0.83
CA ALA A 22 36.25 16.70 -0.40
C ALA A 22 36.15 15.74 -1.60
N ILE A 23 36.41 14.44 -1.40
CA ILE A 23 36.24 13.42 -2.44
C ILE A 23 34.77 13.33 -2.86
N GLU A 24 33.84 13.23 -1.91
CA GLU A 24 32.40 13.13 -2.19
C GLU A 24 31.87 14.36 -2.92
N GLU A 25 32.32 15.56 -2.56
CA GLU A 25 31.98 16.80 -3.26
C GLU A 25 32.43 16.76 -4.72
N VAL A 26 33.66 16.29 -4.98
CA VAL A 26 34.18 16.15 -6.35
C VAL A 26 33.45 15.07 -7.12
N MET A 27 33.15 13.92 -6.51
CA MET A 27 32.36 12.87 -7.16
C MET A 27 30.97 13.38 -7.58
N ARG A 28 30.34 14.21 -6.74
CA ARG A 28 29.06 14.88 -7.05
C ARG A 28 29.22 15.89 -8.18
N LYS A 29 30.22 16.77 -8.10
CA LYS A 29 30.51 17.79 -9.11
C LYS A 29 30.80 17.18 -10.49
N LEU A 30 31.55 16.08 -10.53
CA LEU A 30 31.89 15.36 -11.75
C LEU A 30 30.81 14.36 -12.19
N ARG A 31 29.69 14.29 -11.46
CA ARG A 31 28.54 13.41 -11.75
C ARG A 31 28.95 11.95 -11.95
N VAL A 32 29.89 11.45 -11.14
CA VAL A 32 30.43 10.08 -11.25
C VAL A 32 29.30 9.05 -11.24
N ARG A 33 28.35 9.19 -10.32
CA ARG A 33 27.18 8.30 -10.22
C ARG A 33 26.38 8.24 -11.52
N ASN A 34 26.19 9.37 -12.20
CA ASN A 34 25.50 9.42 -13.50
C ASN A 34 26.31 8.75 -14.60
N ALA A 35 27.63 8.96 -14.64
CA ALA A 35 28.50 8.31 -15.63
C ALA A 35 28.42 6.77 -15.53
N PHE A 36 28.42 6.22 -14.31
CA PHE A 36 28.23 4.78 -14.10
C PHE A 36 26.82 4.30 -14.47
N ARG A 37 25.76 5.07 -14.16
CA ARG A 37 24.40 4.76 -14.61
C ARG A 37 24.35 4.66 -16.13
N ASP A 38 24.82 5.70 -16.81
CA ASP A 38 24.72 5.81 -18.26
C ASP A 38 25.58 4.72 -18.93
N ALA A 39 26.77 4.43 -18.40
CA ALA A 39 27.59 3.31 -18.85
C ALA A 39 26.89 1.95 -18.64
N THR A 40 26.24 1.73 -17.50
CA THR A 40 25.49 0.48 -17.25
C THR A 40 24.29 0.33 -18.19
N MET A 41 23.62 1.43 -18.53
CA MET A 41 22.54 1.42 -19.52
C MET A 41 23.06 1.02 -20.91
N LEU A 42 24.17 1.61 -21.34
CA LEU A 42 24.81 1.26 -22.62
C LEU A 42 25.31 -0.19 -22.63
N ASP A 43 25.85 -0.68 -21.54
CA ASP A 43 26.18 -2.10 -21.39
C ASP A 43 24.93 -2.99 -21.50
N GLY A 44 23.80 -2.59 -20.90
CA GLY A 44 22.52 -3.26 -21.12
C GLY A 44 22.08 -3.30 -22.59
N PHE A 45 22.23 -2.19 -23.32
CA PHE A 45 21.82 -2.08 -24.74
C PHE A 45 22.77 -2.76 -25.72
N PHE A 46 24.07 -2.71 -25.48
CA PHE A 46 25.09 -3.10 -26.46
C PHE A 46 26.05 -4.19 -25.95
N GLY A 47 25.91 -4.63 -24.70
CA GLY A 47 26.79 -5.61 -24.05
C GLY A 47 28.13 -5.05 -23.58
N ARG A 48 28.34 -3.73 -23.69
CA ARG A 48 29.58 -3.06 -23.27
C ARG A 48 29.34 -1.58 -23.04
N ALA A 49 30.15 -0.95 -22.21
CA ALA A 49 30.32 0.50 -22.21
C ALA A 49 31.75 0.91 -21.88
N HIS A 50 32.11 2.14 -22.22
CA HIS A 50 33.40 2.71 -21.84
C HIS A 50 33.22 4.01 -21.07
N ILE A 51 34.01 4.20 -20.03
CA ILE A 51 34.14 5.47 -19.32
C ILE A 51 35.57 5.99 -19.53
N PHE A 52 35.68 7.09 -20.27
CA PHE A 52 36.93 7.79 -20.53
C PHE A 52 37.28 8.76 -19.40
N ILE A 53 38.52 8.68 -18.93
CA ILE A 53 39.08 9.58 -17.92
C ILE A 53 39.59 10.85 -18.60
N ASP A 54 38.86 11.96 -18.46
CA ASP A 54 39.18 13.24 -19.09
C ASP A 54 40.10 14.09 -18.20
N LEU A 55 41.37 14.19 -18.61
CA LEU A 55 42.39 15.03 -17.98
C LEU A 55 42.62 16.36 -18.75
N GLY A 56 41.73 16.70 -19.70
CA GLY A 56 41.84 17.88 -20.54
C GLY A 56 42.66 17.67 -21.83
N PRO A 57 43.12 18.77 -22.45
CA PRO A 57 43.85 18.70 -23.71
C PRO A 57 45.15 17.91 -23.54
N THR A 58 45.31 16.90 -24.38
CA THR A 58 46.46 16.00 -24.38
C THR A 58 47.38 16.32 -25.56
N LYS A 59 48.68 16.01 -25.42
CA LYS A 59 49.61 16.13 -26.54
C LYS A 59 49.28 15.09 -27.61
N PRO A 60 49.59 15.34 -28.90
CA PRO A 60 49.48 14.31 -29.93
C PRO A 60 50.19 13.00 -29.51
N GLY A 61 49.50 11.86 -29.63
CA GLY A 61 50.00 10.55 -29.24
C GLY A 61 49.97 10.22 -27.74
N GLU A 62 49.60 11.16 -26.87
CA GLU A 62 49.56 10.89 -25.42
C GLU A 62 48.48 9.88 -25.03
N LEU A 63 47.34 9.90 -25.73
CA LEU A 63 46.23 8.95 -25.53
C LEU A 63 46.62 7.51 -25.84
N GLU A 64 47.64 7.28 -26.66
CA GLU A 64 48.14 5.94 -27.05
C GLU A 64 49.00 5.30 -25.95
N THR A 65 49.47 6.10 -24.99
CA THR A 65 50.31 5.63 -23.89
C THR A 65 49.45 5.26 -22.68
N PRO A 66 49.86 4.23 -21.90
CA PRO A 66 49.17 3.87 -20.67
C PRO A 66 49.07 5.04 -19.67
N LEU A 67 47.91 5.18 -19.04
CA LEU A 67 47.69 6.07 -17.91
C LEU A 67 48.09 5.35 -16.63
N THR A 68 49.30 5.64 -16.15
CA THR A 68 49.77 5.20 -14.83
C THR A 68 49.18 6.11 -13.75
N LEU A 69 48.70 5.51 -12.66
CA LEU A 69 48.17 6.23 -11.49
C LEU A 69 49.31 6.84 -10.65
N ASP A 70 49.99 7.83 -11.21
CA ASP A 70 51.14 8.51 -10.61
C ASP A 70 50.94 10.04 -10.66
N PRO A 71 51.33 10.79 -9.61
CA PRO A 71 51.17 12.25 -9.54
C PRO A 71 51.85 13.02 -10.70
N ARG A 72 52.88 12.44 -11.33
CA ARG A 72 53.57 13.03 -12.49
C ARG A 72 52.68 13.04 -13.74
N LYS A 73 51.79 12.06 -13.85
CA LYS A 73 50.82 11.93 -14.96
C LYS A 73 49.49 12.58 -14.65
N ILE A 74 48.98 12.39 -13.43
CA ILE A 74 47.73 12.99 -12.96
C ILE A 74 48.08 14.14 -12.02
N ARG A 75 48.22 15.34 -12.59
CA ARG A 75 48.60 16.53 -11.83
C ARG A 75 47.43 17.04 -11.00
N ARG A 76 47.72 17.74 -9.90
CA ARG A 76 46.68 18.39 -9.10
C ARG A 76 45.82 19.32 -9.97
N GLY A 77 44.49 19.18 -9.87
CA GLY A 77 43.50 19.92 -10.65
C GLY A 77 43.40 19.55 -12.14
N SER A 78 44.03 18.46 -12.57
CA SER A 78 43.99 18.05 -13.99
C SER A 78 42.72 17.30 -14.40
N LEU A 79 42.02 16.65 -13.46
CA LEU A 79 40.80 15.91 -13.73
C LEU A 79 39.65 16.85 -14.11
N ARG A 80 39.11 16.70 -15.33
CA ARG A 80 37.93 17.43 -15.81
C ARG A 80 36.63 16.65 -15.64
N GLY A 81 36.69 15.32 -15.71
CA GLY A 81 35.53 14.46 -15.50
C GLY A 81 35.65 13.07 -16.11
N PHE A 82 34.53 12.37 -16.11
CA PHE A 82 34.39 11.01 -16.64
C PHE A 82 33.37 11.03 -17.76
N ARG A 83 33.79 10.71 -18.98
CA ARG A 83 32.93 10.76 -20.18
C ARG A 83 32.55 9.36 -20.61
N VAL A 84 31.26 9.10 -20.68
CA VAL A 84 30.76 7.83 -21.20
C VAL A 84 30.84 7.84 -22.72
N VAL A 85 31.41 6.78 -23.30
CA VAL A 85 31.56 6.62 -24.75
C VAL A 85 30.79 5.38 -25.18
N GLU A 86 29.87 5.57 -26.11
CA GLU A 86 29.04 4.49 -26.64
C GLU A 86 29.86 3.50 -27.48
N PRO A 87 29.60 2.18 -27.35
CA PRO A 87 30.32 1.15 -28.09
C PRO A 87 30.32 1.31 -29.60
N ALA A 88 29.30 1.94 -30.19
CA ALA A 88 29.20 2.17 -31.63
C ALA A 88 30.37 3.00 -32.21
N TRP A 89 31.02 3.80 -31.36
CA TRP A 89 32.13 4.67 -31.74
C TRP A 89 33.51 4.13 -31.35
N VAL A 90 33.55 2.92 -30.77
CA VAL A 90 34.75 2.33 -30.18
C VAL A 90 35.03 0.94 -30.74
N TYR A 91 36.17 0.80 -31.41
CA TYR A 91 36.58 -0.44 -32.06
C TYR A 91 37.84 -1.02 -31.40
N PRO A 92 37.91 -2.34 -31.15
CA PRO A 92 39.11 -2.97 -30.61
C PRO A 92 40.27 -2.86 -31.61
N ASN A 93 41.49 -2.67 -31.11
CA ASN A 93 42.70 -2.72 -31.93
C ASN A 93 43.48 -4.03 -31.68
N ALA A 94 44.68 -3.97 -31.12
CA ALA A 94 45.49 -5.15 -30.85
C ALA A 94 45.08 -5.84 -29.54
N TYR A 95 45.04 -7.16 -29.53
CA TYR A 95 44.79 -8.01 -28.35
C TYR A 95 45.67 -9.27 -28.38
N ASN A 96 45.95 -9.83 -27.21
CA ASN A 96 46.78 -11.02 -27.09
C ASN A 96 45.97 -12.30 -27.41
N THR A 97 46.54 -13.18 -28.23
CA THR A 97 46.00 -14.51 -28.59
C THR A 97 47.02 -15.63 -28.45
N ALA A 98 48.22 -15.33 -27.94
CA ALA A 98 49.36 -16.25 -27.97
C ALA A 98 49.40 -17.20 -26.77
N ASP A 99 49.06 -16.73 -25.56
CA ASP A 99 49.15 -17.51 -24.33
C ASP A 99 47.94 -17.26 -23.43
N PRO A 100 47.08 -18.27 -23.16
CA PRO A 100 45.94 -18.15 -22.26
C PRO A 100 46.30 -17.93 -20.79
N LEU A 101 47.56 -18.12 -20.39
CA LEU A 101 48.04 -17.85 -19.04
C LEU A 101 48.46 -16.39 -18.82
N ASP A 102 48.59 -15.60 -19.90
CA ASP A 102 48.89 -14.17 -19.80
C ASP A 102 47.64 -13.39 -19.34
N GLU A 103 47.82 -12.49 -18.38
CA GLU A 103 46.78 -11.61 -17.85
C GLU A 103 46.07 -10.77 -18.92
N ASN A 104 46.72 -10.52 -20.06
CA ASN A 104 46.17 -9.76 -21.17
C ASN A 104 45.55 -10.64 -22.28
N TYR A 105 45.44 -11.96 -22.11
CA TYR A 105 44.83 -12.86 -23.08
C TYR A 105 43.39 -12.45 -23.41
N TYR A 106 43.09 -12.31 -24.71
CA TYR A 106 41.79 -11.85 -25.23
C TYR A 106 41.27 -10.55 -24.59
N ARG A 107 42.20 -9.66 -24.19
CA ARG A 107 41.91 -8.30 -23.72
C ARG A 107 42.53 -7.27 -24.67
N PRO A 108 41.74 -6.35 -25.25
CA PRO A 108 42.28 -5.28 -26.10
C PRO A 108 43.27 -4.40 -25.34
N ARG A 109 44.45 -4.20 -25.94
CA ARG A 109 45.49 -3.31 -25.43
C ARG A 109 45.13 -1.84 -25.64
N ASP A 110 44.57 -1.54 -26.81
CA ASP A 110 44.14 -0.22 -27.22
C ASP A 110 42.80 -0.30 -27.97
N TRP A 111 42.10 0.82 -28.00
CA TRP A 111 40.83 1.03 -28.67
C TRP A 111 40.94 2.18 -29.67
N PHE A 112 40.23 2.10 -30.78
CA PHE A 112 40.01 3.24 -31.68
C PHE A 112 38.72 3.95 -31.29
N VAL A 113 38.82 5.19 -30.84
CA VAL A 113 37.68 6.08 -30.55
C VAL A 113 37.57 7.10 -31.68
N MET A 114 36.58 6.92 -32.56
CA MET A 114 36.42 7.76 -33.77
C MET A 114 37.72 7.91 -34.58
N GLY A 115 38.49 6.82 -34.71
CA GLY A 115 39.76 6.77 -35.44
C GLY A 115 41.01 7.15 -34.62
N ASN A 116 40.87 7.76 -33.45
CA ASN A 116 42.02 8.03 -32.56
C ASN A 116 42.34 6.81 -31.70
N ARG A 117 43.62 6.43 -31.62
CA ARG A 117 44.05 5.31 -30.77
C ARG A 117 44.14 5.75 -29.31
N VAL A 118 43.46 5.02 -28.44
CA VAL A 118 43.39 5.27 -26.98
C VAL A 118 43.74 3.99 -26.23
N ASN A 119 44.68 4.06 -25.29
CA ASN A 119 45.09 2.91 -24.51
C ASN A 119 44.00 2.42 -23.54
N ARG A 120 43.91 1.10 -23.29
CA ARG A 120 42.91 0.49 -22.40
C ARG A 120 42.83 1.13 -21.03
N THR A 121 43.95 1.56 -20.46
CA THR A 121 44.01 2.16 -19.11
C THR A 121 43.35 3.53 -19.00
N ARG A 122 43.00 4.15 -20.13
CA ARG A 122 42.27 5.43 -20.19
C ARG A 122 40.76 5.25 -20.38
N LEU A 123 40.32 4.03 -20.66
CA LEU A 123 38.94 3.65 -20.93
C LEU A 123 38.55 2.50 -19.99
N MET A 124 37.85 2.82 -18.92
CA MET A 124 37.27 1.79 -18.05
C MET A 124 36.17 1.09 -18.84
N THR A 125 36.36 -0.20 -19.13
CA THR A 125 35.44 -1.00 -19.95
C THR A 125 34.54 -1.78 -19.02
N LEU A 126 33.23 -1.55 -19.11
CA LEU A 126 32.21 -2.25 -18.34
C LEU A 126 31.56 -3.30 -19.24
N VAL A 127 31.51 -4.55 -18.78
CA VAL A 127 30.87 -5.68 -19.46
C VAL A 127 30.16 -6.52 -18.40
N SER A 128 28.83 -6.44 -18.31
CA SER A 128 28.08 -7.16 -17.25
C SER A 128 27.84 -8.64 -17.54
N GLN A 129 27.93 -9.06 -18.80
CA GLN A 129 27.61 -10.43 -19.26
C GLN A 129 28.69 -10.92 -20.23
N PRO A 130 29.92 -11.18 -19.75
CA PRO A 130 31.03 -11.54 -20.62
C PRO A 130 30.76 -12.87 -21.35
N VAL A 131 31.08 -12.91 -22.64
CA VAL A 131 31.06 -14.14 -23.44
C VAL A 131 32.39 -14.88 -23.28
N PRO A 132 32.43 -16.22 -23.51
CA PRO A 132 33.68 -16.98 -23.56
C PRO A 132 34.71 -16.35 -24.51
N ASP A 133 36.00 -16.51 -24.21
CA ASP A 133 37.09 -15.86 -24.95
C ASP A 133 36.99 -16.03 -26.47
N LEU A 134 36.64 -17.25 -26.92
CA LEU A 134 36.44 -17.57 -28.33
C LEU A 134 35.42 -16.66 -29.03
N LEU A 135 34.37 -16.25 -28.31
CA LEU A 135 33.29 -15.42 -28.86
C LEU A 135 33.57 -13.93 -28.72
N LYS A 136 34.49 -13.51 -27.85
CA LYS A 136 34.77 -12.07 -27.60
C LYS A 136 34.98 -11.28 -28.89
N PRO A 137 35.79 -11.70 -29.89
CA PRO A 137 35.94 -10.94 -31.13
C PRO A 137 34.63 -10.73 -31.89
N SER A 138 33.73 -11.72 -31.88
CA SER A 138 32.42 -11.64 -32.55
C SER A 138 31.48 -10.63 -31.87
N TYR A 139 31.63 -10.44 -30.57
CA TYR A 139 30.91 -9.43 -29.77
C TYR A 139 31.72 -8.14 -29.62
N SER A 140 32.73 -7.91 -30.47
CA SER A 140 33.64 -6.76 -30.40
C SER A 140 34.32 -6.60 -29.03
N PHE A 141 34.54 -7.67 -28.29
CA PHE A 141 35.04 -7.73 -26.90
C PHE A 141 34.08 -7.10 -25.86
N GLY A 142 32.81 -7.01 -26.21
CA GLY A 142 31.72 -6.86 -25.26
C GLY A 142 31.18 -8.21 -24.79
N GLY A 143 30.03 -8.14 -24.15
CA GLY A 143 29.24 -9.24 -23.65
C GLY A 143 27.92 -9.41 -24.40
N LEU A 144 27.10 -10.34 -23.91
CA LEU A 144 25.77 -10.59 -24.44
C LEU A 144 24.79 -9.51 -23.92
N SER A 145 24.31 -8.64 -24.82
CA SER A 145 23.37 -7.57 -24.45
C SER A 145 22.10 -8.12 -23.80
N ARG A 146 21.60 -7.40 -22.78
CA ARG A 146 20.29 -7.69 -22.15
C ARG A 146 19.14 -7.57 -23.15
N THR A 147 19.23 -6.65 -24.11
CA THR A 147 18.21 -6.52 -25.16
C THR A 147 18.16 -7.74 -26.06
N GLN A 148 19.32 -8.28 -26.44
CA GLN A 148 19.44 -9.50 -27.22
C GLN A 148 18.88 -10.71 -26.47
N GLN A 149 19.11 -10.80 -25.15
CA GLN A 149 18.54 -11.86 -24.32
C GLN A 149 17.01 -11.74 -24.17
N ALA A 150 16.48 -10.52 -24.06
CA ALA A 150 15.06 -10.26 -23.85
C ALA A 150 14.20 -10.41 -25.11
N MET A 151 14.78 -10.18 -26.30
CA MET A 151 14.08 -10.18 -27.60
C MET A 151 13.09 -11.35 -27.80
N PRO A 152 13.47 -12.64 -27.64
CA PRO A 152 12.53 -13.74 -27.90
C PRO A 152 11.30 -13.72 -26.97
N TYR A 153 11.45 -13.22 -25.75
CA TYR A 153 10.36 -13.17 -24.77
C TYR A 153 9.43 -11.99 -25.03
N VAL A 154 9.98 -10.85 -25.42
CA VAL A 154 9.21 -9.68 -25.85
C VAL A 154 8.41 -10.01 -27.11
N ASP A 155 9.02 -10.66 -28.09
CA ASP A 155 8.34 -11.08 -29.32
C ASP A 155 7.19 -12.06 -29.03
N ASN A 156 7.39 -13.02 -28.12
CA ASN A 156 6.34 -13.95 -27.69
C ASN A 156 5.15 -13.22 -27.04
N TRP A 157 5.43 -12.24 -26.16
CA TRP A 157 4.39 -11.45 -25.51
C TRP A 157 3.61 -10.60 -26.51
N ILE A 158 4.30 -9.89 -27.42
CA ILE A 158 3.67 -9.09 -28.48
C ILE A 158 2.76 -9.96 -29.35
N ARG A 159 3.26 -11.10 -29.84
CA ARG A 159 2.48 -12.06 -30.65
C ARG A 159 1.24 -12.57 -29.92
N THR A 160 1.37 -12.87 -28.63
CA THR A 160 0.25 -13.32 -27.79
C THR A 160 -0.80 -12.22 -27.68
N ARG A 161 -0.38 -10.98 -27.39
CA ARG A 161 -1.28 -9.83 -27.26
C ARG A 161 -2.01 -9.50 -28.57
N GLU A 162 -1.30 -9.55 -29.69
CA GLU A 162 -1.90 -9.39 -31.02
C GLU A 162 -2.92 -10.49 -31.34
N SER A 163 -2.57 -11.75 -31.02
CA SER A 163 -3.46 -12.90 -31.24
C SER A 163 -4.74 -12.79 -30.41
N VAL A 164 -4.65 -12.37 -29.14
CA VAL A 164 -5.82 -12.10 -28.28
C VAL A 164 -6.67 -10.96 -28.83
N SER A 165 -6.05 -9.86 -29.27
CA SER A 165 -6.77 -8.75 -29.92
C SER A 165 -7.52 -9.19 -31.17
N ASN A 166 -6.89 -10.03 -32.01
CA ASN A 166 -7.53 -10.57 -33.22
C ASN A 166 -8.68 -11.52 -32.88
N LEU A 167 -8.57 -12.28 -31.79
CA LEU A 167 -9.64 -13.15 -31.29
C LEU A 167 -10.83 -12.34 -30.77
N LEU A 168 -10.63 -11.18 -30.15
CA LEU A 168 -11.75 -10.30 -29.74
C LEU A 168 -12.60 -9.85 -30.93
N HIS A 169 -11.96 -9.49 -32.06
CA HIS A 169 -12.67 -9.18 -33.31
C HIS A 169 -13.38 -10.40 -33.94
N SER A 170 -12.96 -11.60 -33.59
CA SER A 170 -13.48 -12.87 -34.11
C SER A 170 -14.26 -13.67 -33.07
N PHE A 171 -14.64 -13.05 -31.95
CA PHE A 171 -15.23 -13.73 -30.79
C PHE A 171 -16.53 -14.46 -31.15
N SER A 172 -17.36 -13.79 -31.94
CA SER A 172 -18.53 -14.37 -32.61
C SER A 172 -18.26 -14.40 -34.10
N LYS A 173 -18.30 -15.60 -34.68
CA LYS A 173 -18.27 -15.78 -36.13
C LYS A 173 -19.63 -16.27 -36.57
N THR A 174 -20.31 -15.43 -37.33
CA THR A 174 -21.56 -15.81 -37.99
C THR A 174 -21.25 -16.55 -39.28
N ILE A 175 -21.76 -17.78 -39.38
CA ILE A 175 -21.69 -18.64 -40.57
C ILE A 175 -23.09 -18.63 -41.22
N LEU A 176 -23.15 -18.17 -42.46
CA LEU A 176 -24.34 -18.28 -43.29
C LEU A 176 -24.33 -19.66 -43.96
N LYS A 177 -25.27 -20.53 -43.60
CA LYS A 177 -25.51 -21.78 -44.32
C LYS A 177 -26.34 -21.47 -45.56
N THR A 178 -25.90 -22.00 -46.69
CA THR A 178 -26.60 -21.87 -47.98
C THR A 178 -26.38 -23.13 -48.83
N ASN A 179 -27.13 -23.26 -49.93
CA ASN A 179 -27.03 -24.39 -50.83
C ASN A 179 -25.77 -24.30 -51.72
N MET A 180 -24.65 -24.78 -51.19
CA MET A 180 -23.37 -24.81 -51.92
C MET A 180 -23.39 -25.69 -53.18
N ALA A 181 -24.31 -26.67 -53.29
CA ALA A 181 -24.41 -27.51 -54.48
C ALA A 181 -24.93 -26.72 -55.70
N ALA A 182 -25.89 -25.81 -55.49
CA ALA A 182 -26.37 -24.90 -56.52
C ALA A 182 -25.26 -23.94 -57.00
N VAL A 183 -24.50 -23.40 -56.04
CA VAL A 183 -23.37 -22.48 -56.29
C VAL A 183 -22.27 -23.15 -57.12
N LEU A 184 -21.87 -24.36 -56.74
CA LEU A 184 -20.82 -25.12 -57.44
C LEU A 184 -21.26 -25.61 -58.83
N SER A 185 -22.56 -25.72 -59.07
CA SER A 185 -23.12 -26.07 -60.39
C SER A 185 -23.23 -24.89 -61.38
N GLY A 186 -22.78 -23.69 -60.97
CA GLY A 186 -22.74 -22.49 -61.83
C GLY A 186 -24.03 -21.68 -61.89
N GLY A 187 -25.11 -22.13 -61.22
CA GLY A 187 -26.35 -21.37 -61.10
C GLY A 187 -26.30 -20.40 -59.93
N GLY A 188 -26.03 -19.11 -60.19
CA GLY A 188 -26.21 -18.03 -59.20
C GLY A 188 -25.03 -17.73 -58.27
N ALA A 189 -23.82 -18.22 -58.59
CA ALA A 189 -22.63 -17.99 -57.78
C ALA A 189 -22.28 -16.49 -57.61
N ASP A 190 -22.44 -15.68 -58.65
CA ASP A 190 -22.13 -14.25 -58.60
C ASP A 190 -23.08 -13.47 -57.66
N ALA A 191 -24.37 -13.81 -57.68
CA ALA A 191 -25.36 -13.20 -56.80
C ALA A 191 -25.11 -13.55 -55.33
N LEU A 192 -24.68 -14.78 -55.04
CA LEU A 192 -24.30 -15.19 -53.69
C LEU A 192 -22.99 -14.50 -53.22
N ILE A 193 -22.00 -14.33 -54.10
CA ILE A 193 -20.74 -13.64 -53.77
C ILE A 193 -20.98 -12.15 -53.50
N GLU A 194 -21.80 -11.48 -54.30
CA GLU A 194 -22.20 -10.09 -54.05
C GLU A 194 -22.99 -9.96 -52.73
N ARG A 195 -23.84 -10.93 -52.42
CA ARG A 195 -24.52 -10.99 -51.12
C ARG A 195 -23.55 -11.24 -49.97
N ALA A 196 -22.53 -12.08 -50.14
CA ALA A 196 -21.50 -12.31 -49.12
C ALA A 196 -20.64 -11.06 -48.88
N LYS A 197 -20.40 -10.23 -49.91
CA LYS A 197 -19.75 -8.92 -49.77
C LYS A 197 -20.62 -7.92 -49.02
N LEU A 198 -21.92 -7.86 -49.33
CA LEU A 198 -22.89 -7.05 -48.58
C LEU A 198 -22.94 -7.50 -47.12
N TYR A 199 -23.00 -8.82 -46.90
CA TYR A 199 -22.98 -9.42 -45.58
C TYR A 199 -21.72 -9.02 -44.80
N ALA A 200 -20.54 -9.14 -45.40
CA ALA A 200 -19.29 -8.72 -44.76
C ALA A 200 -19.22 -7.21 -44.45
N ALA A 201 -19.87 -6.38 -45.26
CA ALA A 201 -19.94 -4.93 -45.05
C ALA A 201 -20.92 -4.51 -43.94
N THR A 202 -21.93 -5.33 -43.61
CA THR A 202 -23.00 -5.00 -42.65
C THR A 202 -23.04 -5.91 -41.42
N ARG A 203 -22.00 -6.73 -41.17
CA ARG A 203 -21.98 -7.76 -40.11
C ARG A 203 -21.55 -7.25 -38.72
N ASP A 204 -21.19 -5.97 -38.55
CA ASP A 204 -20.74 -5.52 -37.22
C ASP A 204 -21.91 -5.60 -36.23
N ASN A 205 -21.63 -5.80 -34.94
CA ASN A 205 -22.62 -5.89 -33.85
C ASN A 205 -23.45 -4.61 -33.65
N ARG A 206 -23.22 -3.60 -34.49
CA ARG A 206 -23.94 -2.32 -34.54
C ARG A 206 -24.94 -2.23 -35.70
N ASP A 207 -24.89 -3.18 -36.64
CA ASP A 207 -25.66 -3.16 -37.88
C ASP A 207 -26.67 -4.33 -37.96
N LEU A 208 -27.54 -4.29 -38.97
CA LEU A 208 -28.63 -5.26 -39.17
C LEU A 208 -28.14 -6.46 -40.02
N ILE A 209 -28.45 -7.67 -39.56
CA ILE A 209 -28.26 -8.90 -40.33
C ILE A 209 -29.60 -9.32 -40.95
N MET A 210 -29.63 -9.49 -42.28
CA MET A 210 -30.80 -9.94 -43.04
C MET A 210 -30.51 -11.28 -43.72
N VAL A 211 -31.40 -12.26 -43.54
CA VAL A 211 -31.26 -13.63 -44.09
C VAL A 211 -32.62 -14.11 -44.59
N ASP A 212 -32.62 -14.93 -45.65
CA ASP A 212 -33.84 -15.51 -46.21
C ASP A 212 -34.53 -16.46 -45.22
N MET A 213 -35.86 -16.36 -45.09
CA MET A 213 -36.62 -17.10 -44.08
C MET A 213 -36.73 -18.60 -44.36
N THR A 214 -36.57 -19.02 -45.62
CA THR A 214 -36.87 -20.38 -46.08
C THR A 214 -35.64 -21.16 -46.55
N ASP A 215 -34.68 -20.48 -47.16
CA ASP A 215 -33.56 -21.13 -47.86
C ASP A 215 -32.19 -20.94 -47.19
N GLU A 216 -32.08 -20.08 -46.17
CA GLU A 216 -30.83 -19.76 -45.49
C GLU A 216 -30.96 -19.91 -43.97
N ASP A 217 -29.86 -20.25 -43.30
CA ASP A 217 -29.80 -20.41 -41.84
C ASP A 217 -28.52 -19.77 -41.31
N ILE A 218 -28.61 -19.19 -40.11
CA ILE A 218 -27.48 -18.56 -39.41
C ILE A 218 -27.01 -19.49 -38.31
N VAL A 219 -25.70 -19.76 -38.27
CA VAL A 219 -25.04 -20.31 -37.10
C VAL A 219 -24.07 -19.31 -36.53
N ASP A 220 -24.22 -19.02 -35.24
CA ASP A 220 -23.19 -18.33 -34.48
C ASP A 220 -22.22 -19.35 -33.89
N VAL A 221 -20.95 -19.21 -34.25
CA VAL A 221 -19.86 -19.96 -33.63
C VAL A 221 -19.13 -19.00 -32.69
N SER A 222 -19.39 -19.17 -31.39
CA SER A 222 -18.68 -18.45 -30.35
C SER A 222 -17.37 -19.17 -30.01
N THR A 223 -16.27 -18.42 -30.02
CA THR A 223 -14.97 -18.95 -29.58
C THR A 223 -14.84 -18.74 -28.07
N PRO A 224 -14.59 -19.79 -27.25
CA PRO A 224 -14.39 -19.61 -25.83
C PRO A 224 -13.18 -18.71 -25.56
N LEU A 225 -13.39 -17.61 -24.83
CA LEU A 225 -12.31 -16.68 -24.42
C LEU A 225 -11.78 -16.98 -23.01
N GLY A 226 -12.31 -18.01 -22.35
CA GLY A 226 -11.86 -18.39 -21.01
C GLY A 226 -10.38 -18.74 -21.03
N SER A 227 -9.65 -18.33 -19.98
CA SER A 227 -8.20 -18.54 -19.77
C SER A 227 -7.23 -17.77 -20.67
N LEU A 228 -7.72 -16.94 -21.61
CA LEU A 228 -6.83 -16.08 -22.41
C LEU A 228 -6.12 -15.03 -21.54
N ASP A 229 -6.77 -14.57 -20.48
CA ASP A 229 -6.20 -13.70 -19.45
C ASP A 229 -5.00 -14.35 -18.77
N ALA A 230 -5.12 -15.64 -18.41
CA ALA A 230 -4.04 -16.39 -17.77
C ALA A 230 -2.85 -16.62 -18.73
N LEU A 231 -3.11 -16.93 -20.00
CA LEU A 231 -2.05 -17.09 -21.02
C LEU A 231 -1.32 -15.77 -21.29
N GLN A 232 -2.07 -14.67 -21.38
CA GLN A 232 -1.50 -13.35 -21.57
C GLN A 232 -0.66 -12.93 -20.36
N ALA A 233 -1.15 -13.14 -19.13
CA ALA A 233 -0.40 -12.90 -17.90
C ALA A 233 0.89 -13.73 -17.85
N GLN A 234 0.82 -15.03 -18.11
CA GLN A 234 2.00 -15.91 -18.09
C GLN A 234 3.06 -15.49 -19.11
N SER A 235 2.65 -15.11 -20.32
CA SER A 235 3.59 -14.61 -21.35
C SER A 235 4.28 -13.31 -20.91
N GLN A 236 3.59 -12.47 -20.13
CA GLN A 236 4.14 -11.25 -19.56
C GLN A 236 5.13 -11.55 -18.43
N GLU A 237 4.79 -12.48 -17.55
CA GLU A 237 5.62 -12.90 -16.42
C GLU A 237 6.96 -13.49 -16.87
N GLN A 238 6.99 -14.25 -17.97
CA GLN A 238 8.22 -14.82 -18.51
C GLN A 238 9.28 -13.77 -18.86
N MET A 239 8.89 -12.54 -19.21
CA MET A 239 9.86 -11.45 -19.47
C MET A 239 10.71 -11.13 -18.24
N ALA A 240 10.19 -11.33 -17.03
CA ALA A 240 10.90 -11.06 -15.79
C ALA A 240 12.07 -12.03 -15.54
N SER A 241 12.01 -13.25 -16.09
CA SER A 241 13.02 -14.28 -15.89
C SER A 241 14.41 -13.89 -16.42
N ILE A 242 14.46 -13.14 -17.52
CA ILE A 242 15.70 -12.68 -18.19
C ILE A 242 16.29 -11.48 -17.47
N ALA A 243 15.44 -10.59 -17.01
CA ALA A 243 15.88 -9.44 -16.22
C ALA A 243 16.40 -9.88 -14.85
N GLY A 244 15.90 -11.01 -14.31
CA GLY A 244 16.17 -11.42 -12.93
C GLY A 244 15.55 -10.46 -11.92
N ILE A 245 14.52 -9.71 -12.34
CA ILE A 245 13.82 -8.71 -11.53
C ILE A 245 12.48 -9.33 -11.10
N PRO A 246 12.12 -9.32 -9.80
CA PRO A 246 10.84 -9.83 -9.32
C PRO A 246 9.65 -9.15 -10.01
N LEU A 247 8.55 -9.88 -10.20
CA LEU A 247 7.34 -9.37 -10.88
C LEU A 247 6.77 -8.12 -10.23
N VAL A 248 6.80 -8.06 -8.88
CA VAL A 248 6.35 -6.89 -8.13
C VAL A 248 7.18 -5.64 -8.43
N VAL A 249 8.48 -5.80 -8.71
CA VAL A 249 9.39 -4.68 -9.03
C VAL A 249 9.31 -4.31 -10.50
N LEU A 250 9.23 -5.29 -11.40
CA LEU A 250 9.24 -5.06 -12.86
C LEU A 250 7.88 -4.63 -13.41
N LEU A 251 6.81 -5.29 -12.95
CA LEU A 251 5.46 -5.17 -13.50
C LEU A 251 4.44 -4.58 -12.52
N GLY A 252 4.79 -4.45 -11.23
CA GLY A 252 3.85 -4.03 -10.19
C GLY A 252 2.81 -5.11 -9.85
N ILE A 253 3.03 -6.35 -10.27
CA ILE A 253 2.10 -7.46 -10.03
C ILE A 253 2.47 -8.11 -8.69
N THR A 254 1.54 -8.07 -7.74
CA THR A 254 1.68 -8.79 -6.46
C THR A 254 1.19 -10.23 -6.60
N PRO A 255 1.82 -11.19 -5.93
CA PRO A 255 1.36 -12.57 -5.95
C PRO A 255 -0.05 -12.66 -5.34
N SER A 256 -0.90 -13.53 -5.91
CA SER A 256 -2.30 -13.69 -5.50
C SER A 256 -2.46 -14.88 -4.54
N GLY A 257 -3.22 -14.67 -3.46
CA GLY A 257 -3.49 -15.70 -2.44
C GLY A 257 -3.37 -15.18 -1.01
N LEU A 258 -4.02 -15.86 -0.07
CA LEU A 258 -4.15 -15.43 1.34
C LEU A 258 -2.82 -15.37 2.14
N ASN A 259 -1.67 -15.69 1.51
CA ASN A 259 -0.33 -15.70 2.12
C ASN A 259 0.76 -15.19 1.16
N ALA A 260 0.39 -14.42 0.14
CA ALA A 260 1.33 -13.99 -0.89
C ALA A 260 2.17 -12.77 -0.42
N SER A 261 3.45 -12.99 -0.10
CA SER A 261 4.44 -11.94 0.19
C SER A 261 5.59 -11.99 -0.82
N SER A 262 6.04 -10.84 -1.28
CA SER A 262 7.20 -10.71 -2.18
C SER A 262 8.51 -10.39 -1.45
N ASP A 263 8.52 -10.34 -0.11
CA ASP A 263 9.70 -9.89 0.65
C ASP A 263 10.93 -10.77 0.42
N GLY A 264 10.74 -12.10 0.37
CA GLY A 264 11.82 -13.05 0.08
C GLY A 264 12.41 -12.86 -1.32
N GLU A 265 11.55 -12.61 -2.31
CA GLU A 265 11.95 -12.35 -3.70
C GLU A 265 12.73 -11.03 -3.81
N ILE A 266 12.25 -9.96 -3.15
CA ILE A 266 12.91 -8.66 -3.16
C ILE A 266 14.26 -8.71 -2.45
N LYS A 267 14.37 -9.42 -1.31
CA LYS A 267 15.66 -9.62 -0.62
C LYS A 267 16.67 -10.35 -1.49
N THR A 268 16.25 -11.42 -2.16
CA THR A 268 17.10 -12.18 -3.09
C THR A 268 17.54 -11.30 -4.27
N PHE A 269 16.63 -10.50 -4.80
CA PHE A 269 16.93 -9.53 -5.85
C PHE A 269 17.97 -8.48 -5.42
N TYR A 270 17.81 -7.88 -4.24
CA TYR A 270 18.78 -6.91 -3.73
C TYR A 270 20.16 -7.51 -3.45
N ALA A 271 20.21 -8.76 -2.99
CA ALA A 271 21.47 -9.49 -2.86
C ALA A 271 22.15 -9.70 -4.23
N ALA A 272 21.38 -10.08 -5.26
CA ALA A 272 21.88 -10.22 -6.62
C ALA A 272 22.36 -8.89 -7.21
N VAL A 273 21.67 -7.79 -6.93
CA VAL A 273 22.08 -6.44 -7.33
C VAL A 273 23.40 -6.05 -6.66
N LYS A 274 23.55 -6.31 -5.34
CA LYS A 274 24.80 -6.03 -4.62
C LYS A 274 25.97 -6.81 -5.23
N ALA A 275 25.79 -8.11 -5.50
CA ALA A 275 26.81 -8.92 -6.15
C ALA A 275 27.19 -8.39 -7.53
N ALA A 276 26.21 -7.95 -8.33
CA ALA A 276 26.47 -7.35 -9.64
C ALA A 276 27.19 -5.98 -9.54
N GLN A 277 26.93 -5.19 -8.50
CA GLN A 277 27.67 -3.95 -8.24
C GLN A 277 29.13 -4.26 -7.88
N GLU A 278 29.35 -5.23 -6.99
CA GLU A 278 30.69 -5.65 -6.58
C GLU A 278 31.52 -6.18 -7.76
N ASP A 279 30.92 -6.99 -8.63
CA ASP A 279 31.58 -7.54 -9.82
C ASP A 279 31.88 -6.46 -10.89
N LEU A 280 30.92 -5.58 -11.19
CA LEU A 280 31.02 -4.66 -12.33
C LEU A 280 31.67 -3.31 -11.98
N PHE A 281 31.45 -2.78 -10.78
CA PHE A 281 31.82 -1.39 -10.44
C PHE A 281 33.04 -1.27 -9.55
N THR A 282 33.45 -2.32 -8.85
CA THR A 282 34.51 -2.20 -7.83
C THR A 282 35.83 -1.73 -8.43
N ASP A 283 36.31 -2.40 -9.48
CA ASP A 283 37.57 -2.04 -10.13
C ASP A 283 37.53 -0.64 -10.75
N PRO A 284 36.50 -0.28 -11.57
CA PRO A 284 36.38 1.09 -12.07
C PRO A 284 36.27 2.15 -10.96
N LEU A 285 35.58 1.87 -9.85
CA LEU A 285 35.44 2.82 -8.75
C LEU A 285 36.75 3.03 -8.00
N ASN A 286 37.54 1.98 -7.79
CA ASN A 286 38.89 2.09 -7.23
C ASN A 286 39.80 2.99 -8.09
N VAL A 287 39.72 2.85 -9.42
CA VAL A 287 40.43 3.73 -10.35
C VAL A 287 39.94 5.17 -10.23
N VAL A 288 38.62 5.38 -10.21
CA VAL A 288 38.01 6.72 -10.06
C VAL A 288 38.46 7.39 -8.76
N LEU A 289 38.41 6.68 -7.64
CA LEU A 289 38.85 7.20 -6.34
C LEU A 289 40.34 7.56 -6.38
N SER A 290 41.18 6.68 -6.90
CA SER A 290 42.62 6.94 -7.03
C SER A 290 42.91 8.17 -7.89
N VAL A 291 42.22 8.34 -9.02
CA VAL A 291 42.37 9.49 -9.92
C VAL A 291 41.90 10.79 -9.25
N ILE A 292 40.78 10.75 -8.52
CA ILE A 292 40.27 11.90 -7.77
C ILE A 292 41.24 12.29 -6.66
N GLN A 293 41.73 11.33 -5.87
CA GLN A 293 42.71 11.57 -4.80
C GLN A 293 44.01 12.16 -5.36
N LEU A 294 44.55 11.64 -6.46
CA LEU A 294 45.72 12.21 -7.14
C LEU A 294 45.46 13.65 -7.63
N SER A 295 44.28 13.92 -8.18
CA SER A 295 43.93 15.26 -8.64
C SER A 295 43.71 16.26 -7.50
N LEU A 296 43.23 15.82 -6.33
CA LEU A 296 43.01 16.70 -5.17
C LEU A 296 44.27 16.85 -4.33
N PHE A 297 44.84 15.74 -3.90
CA PHE A 297 45.88 15.66 -2.88
C PHE A 297 47.26 15.37 -3.47
N GLY A 298 47.36 14.92 -4.73
CA GLY A 298 48.64 14.57 -5.34
C GLY A 298 49.27 13.29 -4.78
N ALA A 299 48.52 12.52 -4.00
CA ALA A 299 48.88 11.19 -3.49
C ALA A 299 47.59 10.38 -3.32
N VAL A 300 47.71 9.05 -3.36
CA VAL A 300 46.61 8.13 -3.03
C VAL A 300 46.82 7.68 -1.60
N ASP A 301 45.77 7.81 -0.79
CA ASP A 301 45.70 7.30 0.57
C ASP A 301 45.11 5.88 0.53
N PRO A 302 45.87 4.84 0.93
CA PRO A 302 45.39 3.46 0.87
C PRO A 302 44.28 3.16 1.89
N ASP A 303 44.13 3.99 2.92
CA ASP A 303 43.13 3.78 3.97
C ASP A 303 41.74 4.28 3.55
N ILE A 304 41.66 5.07 2.47
CA ILE A 304 40.41 5.59 1.92
C ILE A 304 39.85 4.63 0.87
N GLY A 305 38.69 4.04 1.17
CA GLY A 305 37.95 3.14 0.31
C GLY A 305 36.48 3.54 0.17
N PHE A 306 35.64 2.55 -0.15
CA PHE A 306 34.19 2.74 -0.20
C PHE A 306 33.46 1.45 0.17
N GLU A 307 32.23 1.61 0.64
CA GLU A 307 31.30 0.52 0.91
C GLU A 307 30.01 0.69 0.09
N TYR A 308 29.44 -0.43 -0.36
CA TYR A 308 28.13 -0.43 -1.01
C TYR A 308 27.03 -0.37 0.04
N LEU A 309 26.16 0.64 -0.05
CA LEU A 309 25.05 0.80 0.87
C LEU A 309 23.97 -0.26 0.60
N PRO A 310 23.44 -0.93 1.65
CA PRO A 310 22.40 -1.94 1.48
C PRO A 310 21.11 -1.32 0.92
N LEU A 311 20.47 -2.03 0.00
CA LEU A 311 19.21 -1.59 -0.62
C LEU A 311 17.97 -1.95 0.21
N TRP A 312 18.09 -3.02 1.01
CA TRP A 312 17.08 -3.38 2.01
C TRP A 312 17.34 -2.61 3.28
N GLU A 313 16.30 -1.99 3.82
CA GLU A 313 16.29 -1.49 5.18
C GLU A 313 15.25 -2.27 5.95
N ASP A 314 15.65 -2.76 7.12
CA ASP A 314 14.70 -3.33 8.05
C ASP A 314 13.75 -2.23 8.51
N ASP A 315 12.45 -2.56 8.51
CA ASP A 315 11.42 -1.70 9.07
C ASP A 315 11.75 -1.36 10.53
N ASP A 316 11.24 -0.23 11.03
CA ASP A 316 11.55 0.24 12.38
C ASP A 316 11.16 -0.79 13.45
N THR A 317 10.14 -1.62 13.17
CA THR A 317 9.75 -2.76 14.01
C THR A 317 10.80 -3.87 14.06
N ALA A 318 11.41 -4.21 12.93
CA ALA A 318 12.48 -5.20 12.84
C ALA A 318 13.77 -4.69 13.47
N ARG A 319 14.10 -3.41 13.30
CA ARG A 319 15.22 -2.76 14.01
C ARG A 319 15.01 -2.77 15.53
N ALA A 320 13.81 -2.45 16.00
CA ALA A 320 13.46 -2.53 17.42
C ALA A 320 13.56 -3.96 17.96
N ALA A 321 13.14 -4.96 17.17
CA ALA A 321 13.30 -6.38 17.53
C ALA A 321 14.77 -6.78 17.61
N ILE A 322 15.61 -6.39 16.64
CA ILE A 322 17.05 -6.63 16.67
C ILE A 322 17.70 -5.96 17.88
N GLN A 323 17.33 -4.71 18.19
CA GLN A 323 17.84 -4.01 19.37
C GLN A 323 17.39 -4.67 20.68
N LYS A 324 16.15 -5.17 20.74
CA LYS A 324 15.67 -5.96 21.87
C LYS A 324 16.48 -7.25 22.03
N THR A 325 16.71 -7.98 20.95
CA THR A 325 17.53 -9.20 20.98
C THR A 325 18.98 -8.90 21.38
N LYS A 326 19.58 -7.80 20.88
CA LYS A 326 20.91 -7.35 21.31
C LYS A 326 20.92 -7.04 22.81
N SER A 327 19.92 -6.33 23.33
CA SER A 327 19.79 -6.04 24.76
C SER A 327 19.64 -7.31 25.60
N GLU A 328 18.86 -8.29 25.15
CA GLU A 328 18.69 -9.58 25.82
C GLU A 328 20.02 -10.38 25.85
N ILE A 329 20.77 -10.33 24.75
CA ILE A 329 22.13 -10.90 24.67
C ILE A 329 23.07 -10.20 25.67
N ASP A 330 23.03 -8.87 25.73
CA ASP A 330 23.88 -8.09 26.64
C ASP A 330 23.55 -8.39 28.10
N THR A 331 22.26 -8.44 28.47
CA THR A 331 21.82 -8.86 29.82
C THR A 331 22.33 -10.26 30.14
N THR A 332 22.21 -11.20 29.20
CA THR A 332 22.68 -12.58 29.39
C THR A 332 24.20 -12.63 29.60
N TYR A 333 24.97 -11.85 28.84
CA TYR A 333 26.43 -11.81 28.99
C TYR A 333 26.89 -11.09 30.27
N ILE A 334 26.18 -10.06 30.72
CA ILE A 334 26.43 -9.40 32.01
C ILE A 334 26.13 -10.37 33.16
N ASP A 335 24.97 -11.03 33.13
CA ASP A 335 24.56 -11.99 34.16
C ASP A 335 25.49 -13.21 34.21
N ALA A 336 26.02 -13.63 33.06
CA ALA A 336 27.00 -14.70 32.95
C ALA A 336 28.44 -14.26 33.30
N GLY A 337 28.68 -12.97 33.55
CA GLY A 337 30.00 -12.41 33.83
C GLY A 337 30.99 -12.47 32.66
N VAL A 338 30.49 -12.55 31.42
CA VAL A 338 31.29 -12.59 30.19
C VAL A 338 31.72 -11.19 29.74
N ILE A 339 30.86 -10.19 29.94
CA ILE A 339 31.14 -8.77 29.68
C ILE A 339 30.64 -7.91 30.84
N SER A 340 31.30 -6.78 31.10
CA SER A 340 30.87 -5.84 32.14
C SER A 340 29.83 -4.83 31.61
N PRO A 341 28.99 -4.22 32.49
CA PRO A 341 28.08 -3.16 32.09
C PRO A 341 28.78 -1.95 31.42
N GLU A 342 30.02 -1.66 31.80
CA GLU A 342 30.84 -0.60 31.23
C GLU A 342 31.27 -0.92 29.79
N GLU A 343 31.64 -2.17 29.51
CA GLU A 343 31.99 -2.62 28.16
C GLU A 343 30.79 -2.57 27.21
N VAL A 344 29.59 -2.89 27.72
CA VAL A 344 28.33 -2.72 26.96
C VAL A 344 28.05 -1.24 26.71
N ARG A 345 28.27 -0.36 27.70
CA ARG A 345 28.09 1.09 27.56
C ARG A 345 29.04 1.68 26.52
N GLU A 346 30.31 1.28 26.52
CA GLU A 346 31.29 1.70 25.53
C GLU A 346 30.93 1.21 24.12
N ARG A 347 30.51 -0.05 23.98
CA ARG A 347 30.04 -0.60 22.71
C ARG A 347 28.81 0.14 22.19
N LEU A 348 27.83 0.43 23.05
CA LEU A 348 26.61 1.16 22.69
C LEU A 348 26.88 2.63 22.31
N ALA A 349 27.92 3.25 22.88
CA ALA A 349 28.35 4.60 22.52
C ALA A 349 29.07 4.64 21.17
N ASN A 350 29.81 3.60 20.83
CA ASN A 350 30.61 3.52 19.60
C ASN A 350 29.86 2.89 18.40
N ASP A 351 28.73 2.19 18.61
CA ASP A 351 27.93 1.61 17.53
C ASP A 351 27.06 2.70 16.86
N PRO A 352 27.30 3.07 15.58
CA PRO A 352 26.51 4.09 14.87
C PRO A 352 25.04 3.72 14.69
N ALA A 353 24.69 2.44 14.80
CA ALA A 353 23.31 1.94 14.70
C ALA A 353 22.61 1.86 16.07
N SER A 354 23.32 2.15 17.17
CA SER A 354 22.78 2.21 18.52
C SER A 354 21.99 3.51 18.74
N PRO A 355 20.88 3.47 19.48
CA PRO A 355 20.20 4.68 19.96
C PRO A 355 21.09 5.60 20.81
N TYR A 356 22.22 5.07 21.30
CA TYR A 356 23.17 5.75 22.18
C TYR A 356 24.48 6.12 21.48
N ALA A 357 24.52 6.08 20.14
CA ALA A 357 25.71 6.47 19.38
C ALA A 357 26.19 7.89 19.77
N GLY A 358 27.46 8.03 20.14
CA GLY A 358 28.04 9.30 20.59
C GLY A 358 27.74 9.68 22.05
N LEU A 359 27.28 8.73 22.88
CA LEU A 359 27.14 8.93 24.32
C LEU A 359 28.48 9.35 24.95
N ASP A 360 28.47 10.41 25.75
CA ASP A 360 29.65 10.82 26.51
C ASP A 360 29.98 9.78 27.61
N LEU A 361 31.17 9.18 27.50
CA LEU A 361 31.65 8.15 28.43
C LEU A 361 32.35 8.75 29.65
N SER A 362 32.49 10.08 29.74
CA SER A 362 33.13 10.74 30.89
C SER A 362 32.24 10.83 32.14
N ASP A 363 30.91 10.73 31.97
CA ASP A 363 29.95 10.74 33.08
C ASP A 363 29.79 9.34 33.70
N PRO A 364 29.85 9.20 35.05
CA PRO A 364 29.66 7.92 35.72
C PRO A 364 28.26 7.36 35.46
N PRO A 365 28.09 6.02 35.40
CA PRO A 365 26.79 5.41 35.19
C PRO A 365 25.83 5.75 36.34
N PRO A 366 24.52 5.94 36.04
CA PRO A 366 23.52 6.17 37.08
C PRO A 366 23.50 4.98 38.05
N GLN A 367 23.66 5.24 39.34
CA GLN A 367 23.59 4.21 40.37
C GLN A 367 22.14 3.70 40.49
N PRO A 368 21.92 2.38 40.62
CA PRO A 368 20.60 1.85 40.90
C PRO A 368 20.08 2.42 42.23
N PRO A 369 18.79 2.80 42.33
CA PRO A 369 18.24 3.35 43.56
C PRO A 369 18.37 2.34 44.70
N GLU A 370 18.90 2.79 45.85
CA GLU A 370 18.97 1.98 47.06
C GLU A 370 17.55 1.64 47.55
N PRO A 371 17.30 0.39 48.00
CA PRO A 371 16.02 0.04 48.57
C PRO A 371 15.80 0.79 49.90
N ASP A 372 14.79 1.66 49.94
CA ASP A 372 14.34 2.33 51.17
C ASP A 372 13.93 1.30 52.22
N VAL A 373 14.75 1.17 53.27
CA VAL A 373 14.37 0.47 54.50
C VAL A 373 13.86 1.53 55.48
N PRO A 374 12.57 1.52 55.89
CA PRO A 374 12.06 2.49 56.85
C PRO A 374 12.59 2.19 58.26
N ASP A 375 13.25 3.17 58.87
CA ASP A 375 13.73 3.16 60.26
C ASP A 375 12.60 3.52 61.25
N ASP A 376 12.70 2.90 62.44
CA ASP A 376 12.04 3.23 63.72
C ASP A 376 10.61 2.69 64.02
N ALA A 377 10.58 1.52 64.67
CA ALA A 377 9.73 1.27 65.84
C ALA A 377 10.45 0.34 66.85
N GLU A 378 10.64 0.85 68.08
CA GLU A 378 11.36 0.25 69.22
C GLU A 378 10.73 -1.02 69.84
N GLU A 379 11.58 -1.69 70.63
CA GLU A 379 11.54 -2.97 71.35
C GLU A 379 10.28 -3.30 72.20
N ASP A 380 9.85 -4.57 72.21
CA ASP A 380 10.19 -5.58 73.24
C ASP A 380 9.07 -6.65 73.39
N GLY A 381 9.43 -7.94 73.31
CA GLY A 381 8.52 -9.09 73.47
C GLY A 381 9.17 -10.43 73.07
N PRO A 382 9.02 -11.53 73.85
CA PRO A 382 9.84 -12.73 73.76
C PRO A 382 9.59 -13.54 72.47
N PRO A 383 10.49 -14.46 72.06
CA PRO A 383 10.41 -15.12 70.76
C PRO A 383 9.14 -15.97 70.70
N ALA A 384 8.16 -15.52 69.91
CA ALA A 384 7.01 -16.33 69.55
C ALA A 384 7.48 -17.40 68.55
N GLN A 385 7.84 -18.53 69.15
CA GLN A 385 7.68 -19.91 68.71
C GLN A 385 7.00 -20.12 67.35
N ASP A 386 7.59 -21.02 66.56
CA ASP A 386 7.05 -21.65 65.35
C ASP A 386 5.52 -21.61 65.31
N ALA A 387 4.97 -20.83 64.37
CA ALA A 387 3.54 -20.88 64.10
C ALA A 387 3.18 -22.32 63.72
N GLU A 388 2.38 -22.97 64.58
CA GLU A 388 1.90 -24.33 64.41
C GLU A 388 1.31 -24.54 63.02
N PHE A 389 1.89 -25.50 62.29
CA PHE A 389 1.36 -26.01 61.04
C PHE A 389 -0.08 -26.51 61.26
N ARG A 390 -1.06 -25.83 60.65
CA ARG A 390 -2.47 -26.25 60.66
C ARG A 390 -2.73 -27.23 59.52
N GLU A 391 -2.89 -28.50 59.86
CA GLU A 391 -3.14 -29.59 58.91
C GLU A 391 -4.50 -29.46 58.16
N SER A 392 -5.40 -28.58 58.62
CA SER A 392 -6.63 -28.21 57.90
C SER A 392 -6.38 -27.46 56.60
N ASP A 393 -5.25 -26.77 56.50
CA ASP A 393 -4.93 -25.90 55.36
C ASP A 393 -4.05 -26.65 54.32
N HIS A 394 -3.62 -27.88 54.65
CA HIS A 394 -2.82 -28.79 53.81
C HIS A 394 -3.16 -30.28 54.06
N PRO A 395 -4.24 -30.84 53.51
CA PRO A 395 -4.62 -32.24 53.74
C PRO A 395 -3.64 -33.22 53.07
N ARG A 396 -3.13 -34.18 53.85
CA ARG A 396 -2.34 -35.33 53.36
C ARG A 396 -3.27 -36.46 52.90
N ALA A 397 -2.77 -37.36 52.04
CA ALA A 397 -3.43 -38.63 51.79
C ALA A 397 -3.25 -39.59 52.99
N ASP A 398 -4.12 -40.60 53.11
CA ASP A 398 -4.20 -41.53 54.26
C ASP A 398 -2.93 -42.34 54.57
N ASN A 399 -1.88 -42.23 53.76
CA ASN A 399 -0.58 -42.89 53.97
C ASN A 399 0.57 -41.92 54.36
N GLY A 400 0.27 -40.65 54.65
CA GLY A 400 1.19 -39.74 55.35
C GLY A 400 2.28 -39.05 54.51
N GLN A 401 2.34 -39.23 53.18
CA GLN A 401 3.25 -38.49 52.29
C GLN A 401 2.62 -37.20 51.73
N PHE A 402 3.44 -36.16 51.51
CA PHE A 402 3.08 -35.02 50.66
C PHE A 402 3.07 -35.49 49.19
N GLY A 403 2.04 -35.13 48.43
CA GLY A 403 1.89 -35.58 47.04
C GLY A 403 2.97 -35.00 46.13
N GLU A 404 3.88 -35.83 45.65
CA GLU A 404 4.79 -35.50 44.56
C GLU A 404 4.07 -35.58 43.21
N GLY A 405 4.24 -34.53 42.41
CA GLY A 405 4.07 -34.63 40.97
C GLY A 405 5.22 -35.41 40.32
N ALA A 406 4.92 -35.84 39.08
CA ALA A 406 5.79 -36.39 38.03
C ALA A 406 5.91 -37.94 37.90
N GLY A 407 5.12 -38.48 36.95
CA GLY A 407 5.56 -39.35 35.84
C GLY A 407 6.00 -40.81 36.08
N THR A 408 5.51 -41.76 35.26
CA THR A 408 6.26 -42.79 34.50
C THR A 408 5.28 -43.69 33.71
N THR A 409 5.32 -43.71 32.37
CA THR A 409 6.00 -44.67 31.44
C THR A 409 5.32 -46.03 31.27
N GLU A 410 4.67 -46.25 30.12
CA GLU A 410 4.56 -47.58 29.48
C GLU A 410 5.15 -47.50 28.07
N GLN A 411 6.03 -48.46 27.76
CA GLN A 411 6.80 -48.58 26.52
C GLN A 411 5.97 -49.28 25.42
N SER A 412 6.04 -48.76 24.20
CA SER A 412 5.96 -49.55 22.97
C SER A 412 6.93 -48.96 21.93
N GLU A 413 7.61 -49.84 21.19
CA GLU A 413 8.72 -49.60 20.25
C GLU A 413 8.32 -48.81 18.98
N PRO A 414 9.30 -48.30 18.18
CA PRO A 414 9.18 -46.99 17.54
C PRO A 414 8.54 -47.05 16.14
N GLU A 415 7.65 -46.08 15.87
CA GLU A 415 7.38 -45.62 14.51
C GLU A 415 7.84 -44.16 14.37
N GLU A 416 8.58 -43.90 13.29
CA GLU A 416 9.18 -42.61 12.98
C GLU A 416 8.15 -41.48 12.84
N GLY A 417 8.39 -40.40 13.60
CA GLY A 417 8.17 -39.01 13.16
C GLY A 417 6.74 -38.47 13.10
N LYS A 418 6.10 -38.15 14.24
CA LYS A 418 5.07 -37.08 14.33
C LYS A 418 5.07 -36.43 15.72
N SER A 419 5.46 -35.15 15.83
CA SER A 419 5.34 -34.35 17.06
C SER A 419 3.87 -34.02 17.37
N THR A 420 3.35 -34.46 18.51
CA THR A 420 2.04 -34.04 19.04
C THR A 420 2.18 -32.77 19.88
N VAL A 421 1.54 -31.69 19.45
CA VAL A 421 1.54 -30.38 20.13
C VAL A 421 0.48 -30.37 21.25
N ALA A 422 0.90 -30.18 22.50
CA ALA A 422 -0.01 -30.05 23.65
C ALA A 422 -0.57 -28.62 23.75
N VAL A 423 -1.88 -28.48 23.99
CA VAL A 423 -2.59 -27.20 24.06
C VAL A 423 -3.31 -27.08 25.41
N THR A 424 -3.12 -25.97 26.10
CA THR A 424 -3.80 -25.59 27.35
C THR A 424 -4.63 -24.32 27.15
N LEU A 425 -5.67 -24.13 27.96
CA LEU A 425 -6.59 -23.01 27.85
C LEU A 425 -6.66 -22.24 29.16
N LYS A 426 -6.46 -20.92 29.10
CA LYS A 426 -6.52 -20.03 30.26
C LYS A 426 -7.70 -19.08 30.12
N LYS A 427 -8.63 -19.11 31.06
CA LYS A 427 -9.82 -18.25 31.02
C LYS A 427 -9.42 -16.80 31.30
N LYS A 428 -9.65 -15.89 30.36
CA LYS A 428 -9.36 -14.44 30.51
C LYS A 428 -10.56 -13.65 31.01
N ARG A 429 -11.75 -13.91 30.47
CA ARG A 429 -13.03 -13.23 30.77
C ARG A 429 -14.20 -14.20 30.59
N ALA A 430 -15.43 -13.77 30.87
CA ALA A 430 -16.61 -14.55 30.50
C ALA A 430 -16.56 -14.85 28.99
N ASN A 431 -16.68 -16.12 28.62
CA ASN A 431 -16.72 -16.61 27.23
C ASN A 431 -15.44 -16.43 26.39
N ASN A 432 -14.31 -16.00 26.96
CA ASN A 432 -13.05 -15.84 26.19
C ASN A 432 -11.87 -16.55 26.85
N PHE A 433 -11.17 -17.38 26.08
CA PHE A 433 -10.08 -18.24 26.52
C PHE A 433 -8.82 -17.94 25.72
N GLU A 434 -7.69 -17.78 26.41
CA GLU A 434 -6.37 -17.74 25.81
C GLU A 434 -5.91 -19.17 25.50
N ILE A 435 -5.38 -19.37 24.30
CA ILE A 435 -4.79 -20.63 23.86
C ILE A 435 -3.30 -20.56 24.12
N GLU A 436 -2.78 -21.52 24.87
CA GLU A 436 -1.37 -21.69 25.14
C GLU A 436 -0.89 -23.03 24.57
N SER A 437 0.34 -23.06 24.06
CA SER A 437 1.01 -24.29 23.65
C SER A 437 2.47 -24.24 24.04
N ASN A 438 2.96 -25.31 24.69
CA ASN A 438 4.32 -25.40 25.22
C ASN A 438 4.75 -24.16 26.07
N GLY A 439 3.82 -23.60 26.85
CA GLY A 439 4.08 -22.45 27.72
C GLY A 439 4.06 -21.08 27.05
N ALA A 440 3.79 -20.99 25.74
CA ALA A 440 3.66 -19.73 25.01
C ALA A 440 2.21 -19.47 24.59
N ARG A 441 1.79 -18.20 24.66
CA ARG A 441 0.51 -17.74 24.09
C ARG A 441 0.53 -17.91 22.57
N VAL A 442 -0.48 -18.61 22.04
CA VAL A 442 -0.61 -18.89 20.60
C VAL A 442 -1.87 -18.29 19.97
N GLY A 443 -2.82 -17.82 20.77
CA GLY A 443 -4.03 -17.16 20.27
C GLY A 443 -5.11 -16.98 21.33
N ASP A 444 -6.30 -16.56 20.90
CA ASP A 444 -7.51 -16.49 21.75
C ASP A 444 -8.70 -17.15 21.03
N VAL A 445 -9.61 -17.71 21.82
CA VAL A 445 -10.86 -18.31 21.34
C VAL A 445 -12.04 -17.82 22.18
N THR A 446 -13.07 -17.34 21.49
CA THR A 446 -14.31 -16.87 22.10
C THR A 446 -15.41 -17.92 21.90
N VAL A 447 -16.00 -18.37 23.01
CA VAL A 447 -17.04 -19.40 23.05
C VAL A 447 -18.28 -18.87 23.76
N ASN A 448 -19.40 -18.77 23.06
CA ASN A 448 -20.66 -18.29 23.63
C ASN A 448 -21.64 -19.45 23.92
N PRO A 449 -22.25 -19.50 25.12
CA PRO A 449 -23.28 -20.48 25.45
C PRO A 449 -24.65 -20.06 24.93
N HIS A 450 -25.39 -20.99 24.33
CA HIS A 450 -26.85 -20.88 24.20
C HIS A 450 -27.53 -22.21 24.52
N GLY A 451 -28.32 -22.23 25.60
CA GLY A 451 -28.95 -23.44 26.11
C GLY A 451 -27.92 -24.46 26.58
N ASP A 452 -28.01 -25.69 26.08
CA ASP A 452 -27.08 -26.81 26.30
C ASP A 452 -25.95 -26.88 25.25
N ALA A 453 -25.85 -25.89 24.36
CA ALA A 453 -24.87 -25.84 23.27
C ALA A 453 -23.90 -24.66 23.41
N PHE A 454 -22.67 -24.87 22.96
CA PHE A 454 -21.61 -23.86 22.96
C PHE A 454 -21.09 -23.65 21.53
N PHE A 455 -20.94 -22.40 21.12
CA PHE A 455 -20.52 -22.02 19.77
C PHE A 455 -19.16 -21.33 19.81
N ILE A 456 -18.28 -21.67 18.87
CA ILE A 456 -17.06 -20.91 18.61
C ILE A 456 -17.40 -19.82 17.59
N ASP A 457 -17.44 -18.57 18.04
CA ASP A 457 -17.71 -17.44 17.15
C ASP A 457 -16.43 -16.91 16.51
N ARG A 458 -15.32 -16.96 17.27
CA ARG A 458 -14.03 -16.45 16.83
C ARG A 458 -12.88 -17.26 17.40
N ILE A 459 -11.94 -17.60 16.53
CA ILE A 459 -10.64 -18.14 16.89
C ILE A 459 -9.56 -17.34 16.16
N GLU A 460 -8.67 -16.72 16.90
CA GLU A 460 -7.58 -15.90 16.37
C GLU A 460 -6.27 -16.51 16.87
N LEU A 461 -5.50 -17.09 15.94
CA LEU A 461 -4.15 -17.55 16.22
C LEU A 461 -3.17 -16.47 15.79
N ASP A 462 -2.13 -16.25 16.59
CA ASP A 462 -1.04 -15.34 16.21
C ASP A 462 -0.46 -15.77 14.84
N PRO A 463 -0.11 -14.82 13.94
CA PRO A 463 0.34 -15.12 12.58
C PRO A 463 1.47 -16.15 12.49
N LYS A 464 2.41 -16.11 13.45
CA LYS A 464 3.53 -17.06 13.60
C LYS A 464 3.13 -18.52 13.86
N PHE A 465 1.91 -18.77 14.35
CA PHE A 465 1.39 -20.09 14.68
C PHE A 465 0.26 -20.55 13.73
N GLN A 466 -0.09 -19.73 12.74
CA GLN A 466 -1.07 -20.07 11.70
C GLN A 466 -0.50 -21.18 10.80
N GLY A 467 -1.20 -22.32 10.73
CA GLY A 467 -0.77 -23.50 9.96
C GLY A 467 -0.33 -24.71 10.79
N GLN A 468 -0.05 -24.53 12.09
CA GLN A 468 0.27 -25.63 13.00
C GLN A 468 -0.99 -26.43 13.40
N ARG A 469 -0.83 -27.67 13.90
CA ARG A 469 -1.95 -28.55 14.33
C ARG A 469 -2.73 -28.06 15.57
N ILE A 470 -2.41 -26.87 16.08
CA ILE A 470 -2.96 -26.25 17.29
C ILE A 470 -4.49 -26.19 17.24
N GLY A 471 -5.09 -25.69 16.14
CA GLY A 471 -6.55 -25.51 16.05
C GLY A 471 -7.38 -26.79 16.19
N SER A 472 -6.84 -27.96 15.80
CA SER A 472 -7.54 -29.24 16.00
C SER A 472 -7.47 -29.76 17.44
N THR A 473 -6.36 -29.49 18.14
CA THR A 473 -6.16 -29.89 19.55
C THR A 473 -6.86 -28.93 20.52
N THR A 474 -7.03 -27.65 20.16
CA THR A 474 -7.80 -26.65 20.91
C THR A 474 -9.24 -27.10 21.19
N TYR A 475 -9.87 -27.80 20.25
CA TYR A 475 -11.24 -28.26 20.42
C TYR A 475 -11.39 -29.33 21.49
N ASN A 476 -10.48 -30.32 21.50
CA ASN A 476 -10.52 -31.40 22.49
C ASN A 476 -10.24 -30.84 23.89
N ALA A 477 -9.39 -29.81 23.99
CA ALA A 477 -9.17 -29.07 25.23
C ALA A 477 -10.41 -28.28 25.66
N LEU A 478 -11.12 -27.63 24.72
CA LEU A 478 -12.35 -26.88 25.01
C LEU A 478 -13.50 -27.78 25.45
N GLU A 479 -13.80 -28.88 24.74
CA GLU A 479 -14.87 -29.80 25.15
C GLU A 479 -14.56 -30.48 26.49
N LYS A 480 -13.30 -30.86 26.72
CA LYS A 480 -12.87 -31.42 28.00
C LYS A 480 -12.99 -30.40 29.14
N GLY A 481 -12.73 -29.13 28.87
CA GLY A 481 -12.85 -28.03 29.85
C GLY A 481 -14.28 -27.54 30.08
N LEU A 482 -15.16 -27.64 29.08
CA LEU A 482 -16.56 -27.20 29.14
C LEU A 482 -17.53 -28.32 29.53
N GLY A 483 -17.12 -29.59 29.40
CA GLY A 483 -17.97 -30.76 29.66
C GLY A 483 -19.14 -30.92 28.69
N ALA A 484 -19.11 -30.25 27.53
CA ALA A 484 -20.20 -30.21 26.56
C ALA A 484 -19.68 -30.23 25.12
N THR A 485 -20.48 -30.80 24.20
CA THR A 485 -20.13 -30.88 22.78
C THR A 485 -20.36 -29.54 22.09
N LEU A 486 -19.33 -29.03 21.41
CA LEU A 486 -19.39 -27.78 20.65
C LEU A 486 -20.17 -27.98 19.34
N VAL A 487 -20.89 -26.94 18.92
CA VAL A 487 -21.76 -26.96 17.73
C VAL A 487 -21.39 -25.78 16.81
N PRO A 488 -21.42 -25.92 15.47
CA PRO A 488 -21.22 -24.78 14.56
C PRO A 488 -22.38 -23.78 14.68
N SER A 489 -22.07 -22.48 14.67
CA SER A 489 -23.07 -21.42 14.85
C SER A 489 -24.04 -21.32 13.66
N PRO A 490 -25.36 -21.45 13.87
CA PRO A 490 -26.36 -21.25 12.81
C PRO A 490 -26.62 -19.76 12.51
N LEU A 491 -26.12 -18.86 13.36
CA LEU A 491 -26.30 -17.41 13.22
C LEU A 491 -25.30 -16.77 12.25
N GLY A 492 -24.24 -17.49 11.88
CA GLY A 492 -23.17 -17.06 11.00
C GLY A 492 -21.81 -17.44 11.57
N LEU A 493 -20.84 -17.70 10.70
CA LEU A 493 -19.47 -18.04 11.07
C LEU A 493 -18.52 -17.03 10.43
N SER A 494 -17.49 -16.62 11.15
CA SER A 494 -16.35 -15.90 10.57
C SER A 494 -15.62 -16.80 9.56
N ASP A 495 -14.82 -16.23 8.65
CA ASP A 495 -14.08 -17.01 7.65
C ASP A 495 -13.11 -18.02 8.31
N SER A 496 -12.45 -17.60 9.39
CA SER A 496 -11.58 -18.46 10.20
C SER A 496 -12.35 -19.61 10.86
N ALA A 497 -13.54 -19.35 11.40
CA ALA A 497 -14.38 -20.38 12.00
C ALA A 497 -14.97 -21.32 10.93
N THR A 498 -15.32 -20.80 9.75
CA THR A 498 -15.82 -21.56 8.60
C THR A 498 -14.77 -22.54 8.08
N ALA A 499 -13.53 -22.08 7.89
CA ALA A 499 -12.40 -22.93 7.47
C ALA A 499 -12.09 -24.02 8.51
N LEU A 500 -12.18 -23.66 9.80
CA LEU A 500 -11.98 -24.60 10.90
C LEU A 500 -13.06 -25.70 10.92
N TRP A 501 -14.34 -25.33 10.83
CA TRP A 501 -15.46 -26.29 10.83
C TRP A 501 -15.46 -27.21 9.62
N LYS A 502 -15.14 -26.70 8.42
CA LYS A 502 -14.94 -27.53 7.21
C LYS A 502 -13.90 -28.62 7.43
N LYS A 503 -12.75 -28.27 8.02
CA LYS A 503 -11.65 -29.20 8.28
C LYS A 503 -11.98 -30.22 9.38
N ARG A 504 -12.79 -29.83 10.36
CA ARG A 504 -13.24 -30.70 11.46
C ARG A 504 -14.29 -31.72 10.98
N LEU A 505 -15.34 -31.25 10.31
CA LEU A 505 -16.43 -32.10 9.84
C LEU A 505 -15.94 -33.09 8.77
N ALA A 506 -14.98 -32.69 7.92
CA ALA A 506 -14.35 -33.59 6.95
C ALA A 506 -13.57 -34.76 7.57
N LYS A 507 -13.22 -34.70 8.87
CA LYS A 507 -12.52 -35.76 9.60
C LYS A 507 -13.44 -36.56 10.53
N MET A 508 -14.71 -36.17 10.64
CA MET A 508 -15.71 -36.90 11.41
C MET A 508 -16.37 -37.96 10.53
N ASP A 509 -16.91 -38.98 11.18
CA ASP A 509 -17.83 -39.91 10.54
C ASP A 509 -19.04 -39.15 9.97
N ALA A 510 -19.50 -39.55 8.79
CA ALA A 510 -20.53 -38.83 8.03
C ALA A 510 -21.87 -38.73 8.78
N GLU A 511 -22.26 -39.77 9.52
CA GLU A 511 -23.49 -39.74 10.33
C GLU A 511 -23.35 -38.78 11.51
N LYS A 512 -22.19 -38.77 12.17
CA LYS A 512 -21.89 -37.85 13.29
C LYS A 512 -21.80 -36.40 12.85
N ALA A 513 -21.16 -36.14 11.71
CA ALA A 513 -21.08 -34.80 11.13
C ALA A 513 -22.47 -34.26 10.76
N THR A 514 -23.32 -35.12 10.18
CA THR A 514 -24.70 -34.78 9.81
C THR A 514 -25.55 -34.53 11.05
N ALA A 515 -25.47 -35.37 12.08
CA ALA A 515 -26.19 -35.17 13.34
C ALA A 515 -25.80 -33.86 14.05
N LEU A 516 -24.53 -33.46 13.99
CA LEU A 516 -24.05 -32.20 14.56
C LEU A 516 -24.62 -30.97 13.80
N LEU A 517 -24.69 -31.06 12.47
CA LEU A 517 -25.31 -30.03 11.63
C LEU A 517 -26.83 -29.98 11.80
N ASP A 518 -27.49 -31.12 12.03
CA ASP A 518 -28.92 -31.19 12.32
C ASP A 518 -29.25 -30.56 13.68
N ARG A 519 -28.38 -30.75 14.69
CA ARG A 519 -28.48 -30.04 15.97
C ARG A 519 -28.33 -28.53 15.76
N ALA A 520 -27.34 -28.09 14.98
CA ALA A 520 -27.16 -26.66 14.64
C ALA A 520 -28.38 -26.09 13.91
N TRP A 521 -28.97 -26.86 12.99
CA TRP A 521 -30.17 -26.50 12.25
C TRP A 521 -31.38 -26.29 13.16
N GLY A 522 -31.61 -27.22 14.09
CA GLY A 522 -32.68 -27.13 15.10
C GLY A 522 -32.54 -25.90 16.00
N ILE A 523 -31.31 -25.58 16.42
CA ILE A 523 -31.04 -24.36 17.20
C ILE A 523 -31.33 -23.11 16.37
N GLY A 524 -30.90 -23.07 15.11
CA GLY A 524 -31.18 -21.96 14.19
C GLY A 524 -32.67 -21.73 13.93
N LYS A 525 -33.47 -22.80 13.89
CA LYS A 525 -34.94 -22.73 13.86
C LYS A 525 -35.52 -22.11 15.13
N GLY A 526 -34.95 -22.43 16.30
CA GLY A 526 -35.30 -21.81 17.57
C GLY A 526 -35.10 -20.28 17.57
N TYR A 527 -34.15 -19.78 16.78
CA TYR A 527 -33.92 -18.33 16.55
C TYR A 527 -34.81 -17.73 15.45
N GLY A 528 -35.74 -18.50 14.86
CA GLY A 528 -36.66 -18.00 13.82
C GLY A 528 -36.05 -17.89 12.42
N LEU A 529 -34.91 -18.52 12.15
CA LEU A 529 -34.30 -18.54 10.81
C LEU A 529 -35.10 -19.40 9.84
N LYS A 530 -35.26 -18.92 8.60
CA LYS A 530 -35.87 -19.68 7.49
C LYS A 530 -34.93 -20.78 6.99
N ASP A 531 -35.47 -21.85 6.43
CA ASP A 531 -34.68 -23.00 5.93
C ASP A 531 -33.63 -22.60 4.89
N GLU A 532 -33.96 -21.65 4.00
CA GLU A 532 -33.03 -21.13 2.99
C GLU A 532 -31.80 -20.46 3.63
N HIS A 533 -31.99 -19.71 4.71
CA HIS A 533 -30.88 -19.05 5.42
C HIS A 533 -30.00 -20.07 6.15
N LEU A 534 -30.61 -21.11 6.72
CA LEU A 534 -29.86 -22.20 7.36
C LEU A 534 -29.10 -23.03 6.33
N GLN A 535 -29.70 -23.29 5.16
CA GLN A 535 -29.06 -24.00 4.06
C GLN A 535 -27.85 -23.22 3.53
N ASN A 536 -27.98 -21.90 3.35
CA ASN A 536 -26.87 -21.07 2.87
C ASN A 536 -25.72 -20.95 3.89
N ARG A 537 -26.01 -21.10 5.20
CA ARG A 537 -25.01 -20.95 6.27
C ARG A 537 -24.33 -22.27 6.65
N LEU A 538 -25.09 -23.36 6.75
CA LEU A 538 -24.59 -24.67 7.18
C LEU A 538 -24.25 -25.59 6.00
N GLY A 539 -24.94 -25.45 4.87
CA GLY A 539 -24.71 -26.24 3.65
C GLY A 539 -23.28 -26.19 3.12
N PRO A 540 -22.60 -25.02 3.11
CA PRO A 540 -21.21 -24.96 2.64
C PRO A 540 -20.19 -25.69 3.53
N LEU A 541 -20.55 -26.11 4.75
CA LEU A 541 -19.61 -26.76 5.68
C LEU A 541 -19.34 -28.23 5.33
N VAL A 542 -20.31 -28.92 4.73
CA VAL A 542 -20.19 -30.31 4.26
C VAL A 542 -20.86 -30.43 2.90
N SER A 543 -20.11 -30.85 1.88
CA SER A 543 -20.63 -31.02 0.52
C SER A 543 -21.76 -32.05 0.49
N GLY A 544 -22.91 -31.67 -0.08
CA GLY A 544 -24.11 -32.53 -0.15
C GLY A 544 -25.02 -32.51 1.07
N TYR A 545 -24.72 -31.74 2.12
CA TYR A 545 -25.66 -31.57 3.24
C TYR A 545 -26.92 -30.82 2.79
N ALA A 546 -28.06 -31.51 2.83
CA ALA A 546 -29.39 -30.93 2.70
C ALA A 546 -30.06 -30.97 4.08
N GLY A 547 -30.57 -29.83 4.57
CA GLY A 547 -31.22 -29.77 5.88
C GLY A 547 -32.32 -30.83 6.10
N PRO A 548 -32.71 -31.12 7.35
CA PRO A 548 -33.62 -32.22 7.67
C PRO A 548 -34.91 -32.25 6.85
N ALA A 549 -35.49 -31.08 6.56
CA ALA A 549 -36.73 -30.96 5.79
C ALA A 549 -36.57 -31.29 4.29
N ALA A 550 -35.40 -31.01 3.71
CA ALA A 550 -35.11 -31.32 2.32
C ALA A 550 -34.84 -32.83 2.11
N ARG A 551 -34.27 -33.50 3.12
CA ARG A 551 -34.11 -34.97 3.13
C ARG A 551 -35.46 -35.70 3.24
N GLN A 552 -36.39 -35.21 4.07
CA GLN A 552 -37.75 -35.77 4.14
C GLN A 552 -38.55 -35.64 2.82
N ALA A 553 -38.23 -34.66 1.98
CA ALA A 553 -38.88 -34.49 0.68
C ALA A 553 -38.34 -35.45 -0.41
N GLN A 554 -37.17 -36.07 -0.21
CA GLN A 554 -36.58 -37.03 -1.16
C GLN A 554 -37.08 -38.47 -0.94
N ASP A 555 -37.61 -38.79 0.25
CA ASP A 555 -38.07 -40.15 0.61
C ASP A 555 -39.60 -40.28 0.72
N ALA A 556 -40.37 -39.33 0.20
CA ALA A 556 -41.84 -39.45 0.15
C ALA A 556 -42.27 -40.21 -1.12
N GLU A 557 -42.69 -41.47 -0.97
CA GLU A 557 -43.38 -42.21 -2.04
C GLU A 557 -44.61 -41.42 -2.55
N TRP A 558 -44.67 -41.28 -3.86
CA TRP A 558 -45.72 -40.55 -4.58
C TRP A 558 -47.08 -41.25 -4.49
N ASP A 559 -48.10 -40.57 -3.96
CA ASP A 559 -49.47 -41.05 -3.82
C ASP A 559 -50.41 -40.35 -4.82
N GLU A 560 -50.72 -41.05 -5.91
CA GLU A 560 -51.60 -40.60 -7.01
C GLU A 560 -53.04 -40.27 -6.53
N SER A 561 -53.46 -40.80 -5.37
CA SER A 561 -54.83 -40.59 -4.86
C SER A 561 -55.09 -39.19 -4.32
N LYS A 562 -54.02 -38.41 -4.04
CA LYS A 562 -54.10 -37.04 -3.50
C LYS A 562 -54.05 -35.95 -4.57
N HIS A 563 -53.86 -36.32 -5.83
CA HIS A 563 -53.76 -35.37 -6.96
C HIS A 563 -54.62 -35.83 -8.15
N LYS A 564 -55.95 -35.66 -8.05
CA LYS A 564 -56.86 -35.94 -9.19
C LYS A 564 -56.71 -34.89 -10.29
N ARG A 565 -56.41 -35.37 -11.50
CA ARG A 565 -56.43 -34.57 -12.74
C ARG A 565 -57.86 -34.35 -13.21
N ALA A 566 -58.12 -33.25 -13.91
CA ALA A 566 -59.34 -33.12 -14.71
C ALA A 566 -59.25 -34.02 -15.97
N ASP A 567 -60.39 -34.44 -16.52
CA ASP A 567 -60.50 -35.44 -17.61
C ASP A 567 -59.79 -35.05 -18.93
N ASN A 568 -59.29 -33.82 -19.05
CA ASN A 568 -58.51 -33.34 -20.20
C ASN A 568 -57.01 -33.12 -19.90
N GLY A 569 -56.51 -33.57 -18.76
CA GLY A 569 -55.07 -33.68 -18.49
C GLY A 569 -54.30 -32.38 -18.21
N GLN A 570 -54.95 -31.22 -18.05
CA GLN A 570 -54.29 -29.97 -17.64
C GLN A 570 -54.52 -29.62 -16.16
N PHE A 571 -53.52 -29.01 -15.54
CA PHE A 571 -53.62 -28.40 -14.20
C PHE A 571 -54.33 -27.04 -14.28
N GLY A 572 -55.32 -26.81 -13.41
CA GLY A 572 -56.11 -25.57 -13.40
C GLY A 572 -55.38 -24.38 -12.77
N SER A 573 -55.49 -23.21 -13.42
CA SER A 573 -55.01 -21.91 -12.96
C SER A 573 -55.94 -21.29 -11.91
N GLY A 574 -55.39 -20.66 -10.86
CA GLY A 574 -56.15 -19.82 -9.94
C GLY A 574 -55.26 -18.87 -9.14
N GLY A 575 -55.38 -17.57 -9.40
CA GLY A 575 -54.79 -16.50 -8.59
C GLY A 575 -55.72 -16.01 -7.46
N GLY A 576 -55.20 -15.12 -6.62
CA GLY A 576 -55.99 -14.32 -5.68
C GLY A 576 -55.26 -13.99 -4.38
N GLY A 577 -54.88 -12.73 -4.18
CA GLY A 577 -54.32 -12.23 -2.92
C GLY A 577 -55.37 -11.86 -1.87
N SER A 578 -54.92 -11.65 -0.63
CA SER A 578 -55.48 -10.65 0.30
C SER A 578 -54.62 -10.48 1.54
N SER A 579 -54.46 -9.22 1.95
CA SER A 579 -53.96 -8.75 3.23
C SER A 579 -54.78 -9.25 4.44
N LYS A 580 -54.11 -9.48 5.57
CA LYS A 580 -54.31 -8.82 6.89
C LYS A 580 -53.79 -9.70 8.05
N GLY A 581 -53.16 -9.05 9.03
CA GLY A 581 -53.16 -9.50 10.42
C GLY A 581 -51.79 -9.56 11.09
N LYS A 582 -51.42 -8.50 11.81
CA LYS A 582 -50.39 -8.57 12.88
C LYS A 582 -50.80 -9.62 13.93
N PRO A 583 -49.89 -10.48 14.43
CA PRO A 583 -50.06 -11.13 15.72
C PRO A 583 -49.43 -10.30 16.84
N LYS A 584 -50.10 -10.33 17.99
CA LYS A 584 -49.80 -9.66 19.25
C LYS A 584 -48.45 -10.07 19.83
N ARG A 585 -47.78 -9.10 20.48
CA ARG A 585 -46.72 -9.33 21.46
C ARG A 585 -47.36 -9.79 22.78
N ASP A 586 -46.86 -10.87 23.35
CA ASP A 586 -47.14 -11.27 24.72
C ASP A 586 -46.50 -10.28 25.72
N PRO A 587 -47.08 -10.09 26.92
CA PRO A 587 -46.62 -9.10 27.86
C PRO A 587 -45.33 -9.56 28.57
N ALA A 588 -44.38 -8.64 28.73
CA ALA A 588 -43.17 -8.85 29.51
C ALA A 588 -43.50 -9.04 31.01
N PRO A 589 -42.73 -9.86 31.75
CA PRO A 589 -42.90 -9.97 33.18
C PRO A 589 -42.46 -8.69 33.89
N ALA A 590 -43.18 -8.35 34.95
CA ALA A 590 -43.00 -7.14 35.75
C ALA A 590 -41.57 -7.03 36.32
N ALA A 591 -40.94 -5.88 36.08
CA ALA A 591 -39.69 -5.49 36.71
C ALA A 591 -39.94 -5.16 38.18
N SER A 592 -39.14 -5.76 39.07
CA SER A 592 -38.96 -5.28 40.44
C SER A 592 -38.44 -3.85 40.41
N GLU A 593 -39.07 -2.96 41.17
CA GLU A 593 -38.70 -1.54 41.29
C GLU A 593 -37.23 -1.40 41.75
N GLU A 594 -36.34 -0.99 40.84
CA GLU A 594 -35.01 -0.47 41.18
C GLU A 594 -35.17 0.94 41.77
N THR A 595 -34.45 1.22 42.86
CA THR A 595 -34.51 2.51 43.54
C THR A 595 -33.98 3.66 42.66
N PRO A 596 -34.45 4.91 42.84
CA PRO A 596 -33.97 6.08 42.08
C PRO A 596 -32.45 6.29 42.16
N GLU A 597 -31.84 5.92 43.30
CA GLU A 597 -30.39 5.95 43.51
C GLU A 597 -29.62 4.94 42.64
N ALA A 598 -30.14 3.71 42.48
CA ALA A 598 -29.52 2.69 41.64
C ALA A 598 -29.61 3.07 40.15
N THR A 599 -30.72 3.70 39.76
CA THR A 599 -30.93 4.20 38.39
C THR A 599 -29.97 5.36 38.07
N ALA A 600 -29.84 6.32 38.99
CA ALA A 600 -28.91 7.44 38.85
C ALA A 600 -27.44 6.98 38.87
N ALA A 601 -27.09 5.98 39.69
CA ALA A 601 -25.75 5.39 39.71
C ALA A 601 -25.43 4.63 38.41
N ARG A 602 -26.41 3.92 37.83
CA ARG A 602 -26.26 3.26 36.53
C ARG A 602 -26.11 4.26 35.39
N GLU A 603 -26.90 5.33 35.37
CA GLU A 603 -26.78 6.41 34.38
C GLU A 603 -25.45 7.16 34.52
N ALA A 604 -24.98 7.40 35.76
CA ALA A 604 -23.68 7.99 36.02
C ALA A 604 -22.53 7.06 35.59
N ALA A 605 -22.64 5.76 35.84
CA ALA A 605 -21.67 4.76 35.40
C ALA A 605 -21.65 4.62 33.87
N GLU A 606 -22.82 4.62 33.22
CA GLU A 606 -22.93 4.59 31.75
C GLU A 606 -22.35 5.86 31.11
N LYS A 607 -22.57 7.02 31.73
CA LYS A 607 -22.00 8.30 31.30
C LYS A 607 -20.49 8.37 31.52
N ALA A 608 -20.00 7.82 32.63
CA ALA A 608 -18.57 7.69 32.92
C ALA A 608 -17.88 6.72 31.94
N GLU A 609 -18.53 5.60 31.63
CA GLU A 609 -18.03 4.63 30.66
C GLU A 609 -18.00 5.21 29.24
N LYS A 610 -19.07 5.89 28.80
CA LYS A 610 -19.08 6.63 27.51
C LYS A 610 -17.97 7.68 27.45
N LYS A 611 -17.72 8.39 28.56
CA LYS A 611 -16.64 9.38 28.64
C LYS A 611 -15.25 8.73 28.60
N ARG A 612 -15.07 7.56 29.20
CA ARG A 612 -13.83 6.78 29.13
C ARG A 612 -13.57 6.26 27.72
N ILE A 613 -14.57 5.64 27.09
CA ILE A 613 -14.49 5.14 25.70
C ILE A 613 -14.16 6.28 24.74
N GLU A 614 -14.80 7.44 24.89
CA GLU A 614 -14.52 8.61 24.03
C GLU A 614 -13.12 9.19 24.29
N ALA A 615 -12.60 9.12 25.52
CA ALA A 615 -11.23 9.53 25.84
C ALA A 615 -10.18 8.57 25.23
N GLU A 616 -10.37 7.26 25.34
CA GLU A 616 -9.53 6.24 24.69
C GLU A 616 -9.56 6.39 23.16
N ARG A 617 -10.75 6.66 22.60
CA ARG A 617 -10.94 6.93 21.18
C ARG A 617 -10.17 8.16 20.72
N ARG A 618 -10.22 9.26 21.48
CA ARG A 618 -9.42 10.47 21.21
C ARG A 618 -7.91 10.22 21.32
N ALA A 619 -7.49 9.36 22.23
CA ALA A 619 -6.08 8.97 22.37
C ALA A 619 -5.60 8.20 21.12
N LYS A 620 -6.34 7.19 20.67
CA LYS A 620 -6.03 6.45 19.43
C LYS A 620 -6.03 7.35 18.19
N VAL A 621 -6.99 8.28 18.07
CA VAL A 621 -7.00 9.29 16.98
C VAL A 621 -5.75 10.17 17.02
N ARG A 622 -5.28 10.57 18.21
CA ARG A 622 -4.06 11.37 18.37
C ARG A 622 -2.80 10.56 18.00
N GLU A 623 -2.74 9.30 18.39
CA GLU A 623 -1.65 8.37 18.06
C GLU A 623 -1.58 8.10 16.54
N ALA A 624 -2.73 7.92 15.87
CA ALA A 624 -2.81 7.77 14.42
C ALA A 624 -2.20 8.95 13.63
N HIS A 625 -2.25 10.15 14.22
CA HIS A 625 -1.67 11.38 13.66
C HIS A 625 -0.23 11.64 14.13
N ALA A 626 0.32 10.83 15.04
CA ALA A 626 1.70 10.90 15.49
C ALA A 626 2.61 10.19 14.46
N GLY A 627 2.73 10.78 13.27
CA GLY A 627 3.75 10.38 12.30
C GLY A 627 5.14 10.89 12.71
N PRO A 628 6.23 10.32 12.16
CA PRO A 628 7.58 10.78 12.42
C PRO A 628 7.68 12.26 12.06
N GLY A 629 8.10 13.08 13.04
CA GLY A 629 8.45 14.46 12.81
C GLY A 629 9.52 14.53 11.72
N PHE A 630 9.25 15.35 10.70
CA PHE A 630 10.11 15.55 9.56
C PHE A 630 11.50 16.03 9.97
N ASP A 631 12.55 15.44 9.38
CA ASP A 631 13.94 15.89 9.54
C ASP A 631 14.10 17.28 8.89
N ARG A 632 14.77 18.20 9.59
CA ARG A 632 14.83 19.64 9.24
C ARG A 632 15.72 19.96 8.02
N THR A 633 15.95 18.99 7.14
CA THR A 633 16.95 19.06 6.06
C THR A 633 16.44 19.70 4.77
N ASP A 634 15.13 19.99 4.64
CA ASP A 634 14.57 20.72 3.50
C ASP A 634 14.81 22.23 3.64
N ALA A 635 16.06 22.63 3.40
CA ALA A 635 16.41 24.02 3.16
C ALA A 635 15.58 24.57 1.99
N TYR A 636 15.26 25.86 2.04
CA TYR A 636 14.64 26.59 0.93
C TYR A 636 15.31 26.23 -0.40
N ILE A 637 14.51 25.77 -1.37
CA ILE A 637 14.95 25.36 -2.71
C ILE A 637 14.83 26.57 -3.63
N ASP A 638 15.91 26.88 -4.35
CA ASP A 638 15.90 27.97 -5.31
C ASP A 638 14.79 27.73 -6.36
N PRO A 639 14.00 28.76 -6.72
CA PRO A 639 12.91 28.65 -7.69
C PRO A 639 13.28 28.01 -9.03
N ALA A 640 14.54 28.19 -9.46
CA ALA A 640 15.08 27.63 -10.70
C ALA A 640 15.31 26.11 -10.61
N ASP A 641 15.54 25.57 -9.42
CA ASP A 641 15.80 24.15 -9.16
C ASP A 641 14.57 23.44 -8.56
N PHE A 642 13.50 24.19 -8.24
CA PHE A 642 12.29 23.65 -7.61
C PHE A 642 11.28 23.11 -8.64
N ASN A 643 10.86 21.85 -8.44
CA ASN A 643 9.73 21.24 -9.15
C ASN A 643 8.74 20.62 -8.15
N ALA A 644 7.49 21.06 -8.17
CA ALA A 644 6.48 20.64 -7.20
C ALA A 644 6.11 19.16 -7.32
N ALA A 645 6.06 18.62 -8.54
CA ALA A 645 5.73 17.22 -8.78
C ALA A 645 6.84 16.27 -8.31
N ASP A 646 8.11 16.65 -8.49
CA ASP A 646 9.24 15.89 -8.00
C ASP A 646 9.33 15.93 -6.46
N PHE A 647 9.07 17.10 -5.86
CA PHE A 647 8.94 17.24 -4.40
C PHE A 647 7.87 16.29 -3.86
N ALA A 648 6.66 16.30 -4.43
CA ALA A 648 5.58 15.40 -4.02
C ALA A 648 5.96 13.92 -4.13
N ARG A 649 6.65 13.50 -5.20
CA ARG A 649 7.08 12.10 -5.36
C ARG A 649 8.07 11.64 -4.29
N LEU A 650 8.85 12.54 -3.71
CA LEU A 650 9.77 12.21 -2.62
C LEU A 650 9.04 11.97 -1.29
N HIS A 651 7.90 12.64 -1.06
CA HIS A 651 7.18 12.57 0.21
C HIS A 651 5.91 11.69 0.18
N ASP A 652 5.33 11.45 -0.99
CA ASP A 652 4.16 10.58 -1.16
C ASP A 652 4.55 9.10 -1.04
N LYS A 653 3.78 8.36 -0.23
CA LYS A 653 3.81 6.89 -0.18
C LYS A 653 2.71 6.33 -1.07
N PHE A 654 3.07 5.78 -2.22
CA PHE A 654 2.13 5.32 -3.24
C PHE A 654 1.56 3.91 -2.99
N ASP A 655 2.21 3.15 -2.12
CA ASP A 655 1.87 1.80 -1.67
C ASP A 655 0.79 1.79 -0.57
N VAL A 656 0.59 2.91 0.13
CA VAL A 656 -0.39 3.02 1.22
C VAL A 656 -1.82 2.95 0.69
N THR A 657 -2.59 1.98 1.20
CA THR A 657 -3.99 1.74 0.84
C THR A 657 -4.96 2.43 1.80
N GLU A 658 -6.23 2.52 1.40
CA GLU A 658 -7.30 3.01 2.28
C GLU A 658 -7.45 2.16 3.55
N ALA A 659 -7.25 0.84 3.45
CA ALA A 659 -7.29 -0.05 4.61
C ALA A 659 -6.17 0.27 5.60
N ASP A 660 -4.96 0.54 5.12
CA ASP A 660 -3.81 0.90 5.98
C ASP A 660 -4.07 2.20 6.76
N ILE A 661 -4.71 3.18 6.11
CA ILE A 661 -5.12 4.42 6.78
C ILE A 661 -6.15 4.12 7.86
N ILE A 662 -7.23 3.39 7.53
CA ILE A 662 -8.34 3.10 8.46
C ILE A 662 -7.88 2.25 9.65
N ASN A 663 -6.99 1.29 9.43
CA ASN A 663 -6.44 0.42 10.47
C ASN A 663 -5.63 1.19 11.53
N GLY A 664 -5.13 2.40 11.21
CA GLY A 664 -4.47 3.28 12.17
C GLY A 664 -5.43 3.99 13.13
N PHE A 665 -6.75 3.91 12.90
CA PHE A 665 -7.79 4.57 13.69
C PHE A 665 -8.55 3.57 14.60
N PRO A 666 -9.41 4.05 15.53
CA PRO A 666 -10.24 3.19 16.37
C PRO A 666 -10.97 2.10 15.57
N ASP A 667 -11.14 0.91 16.16
CA ASP A 667 -11.61 -0.30 15.47
C ASP A 667 -13.04 -0.15 14.88
N ASP A 668 -13.86 0.74 15.44
CA ASP A 668 -15.21 1.10 14.95
C ASP A 668 -15.20 1.99 13.70
N THR A 669 -14.05 2.53 13.30
CA THR A 669 -13.92 3.49 12.19
C THR A 669 -14.40 2.90 10.86
N SER A 670 -14.06 1.63 10.58
CA SER A 670 -14.48 0.95 9.34
C SER A 670 -16.01 0.82 9.25
N GLU A 671 -16.68 0.46 10.34
CA GLU A 671 -18.14 0.33 10.38
C GLU A 671 -18.83 1.68 10.18
N ARG A 672 -18.30 2.74 10.80
CA ARG A 672 -18.83 4.10 10.66
C ARG A 672 -18.68 4.66 9.27
N ILE A 673 -17.57 4.39 8.60
CA ILE A 673 -17.38 4.77 7.20
C ILE A 673 -18.42 4.07 6.33
N LYS A 674 -18.63 2.76 6.51
CA LYS A 674 -19.65 1.99 5.77
C LYS A 674 -21.08 2.51 5.99
N ASP A 675 -21.43 2.89 7.22
CA ASP A 675 -22.74 3.50 7.52
C ASP A 675 -22.94 4.81 6.74
N VAL A 676 -21.96 5.69 6.77
CA VAL A 676 -22.03 6.98 6.06
C VAL A 676 -22.05 6.79 4.55
N GLU A 677 -21.21 5.91 3.99
CA GLU A 677 -21.24 5.59 2.57
C GLU A 677 -22.60 5.02 2.13
N SER A 678 -23.23 4.19 2.97
CA SER A 678 -24.58 3.67 2.70
C SER A 678 -25.63 4.79 2.70
N ARG A 679 -25.52 5.76 3.60
CA ARG A 679 -26.38 6.96 3.63
C ARG A 679 -26.17 7.86 2.41
N ILE A 680 -24.93 7.98 1.93
CA ILE A 680 -24.57 8.70 0.69
C ILE A 680 -25.23 8.03 -0.50
N ALA A 681 -25.12 6.70 -0.62
CA ALA A 681 -25.70 5.93 -1.72
C ALA A 681 -27.23 5.99 -1.76
N ALA A 682 -27.88 6.16 -0.60
CA ALA A 682 -29.33 6.25 -0.48
C ALA A 682 -29.91 7.62 -0.88
N ARG A 683 -29.07 8.66 -1.07
CA ARG A 683 -29.51 10.03 -1.36
C ARG A 683 -29.18 10.42 -2.79
N ALA A 684 -30.17 10.94 -3.52
CA ALA A 684 -29.96 11.43 -4.87
C ALA A 684 -29.15 12.74 -4.88
N PRO A 685 -28.34 12.99 -5.91
CA PRO A 685 -27.72 14.28 -6.16
C PRO A 685 -28.76 15.41 -6.35
N THR A 686 -28.47 16.62 -5.90
CA THR A 686 -29.43 17.74 -5.93
C THR A 686 -29.80 18.19 -7.35
N ASN A 687 -28.90 18.03 -8.31
CA ASN A 687 -29.20 18.25 -9.72
C ASN A 687 -30.23 17.24 -10.27
N HIS A 688 -30.32 16.02 -9.72
CA HIS A 688 -31.36 15.07 -10.13
C HIS A 688 -32.73 15.42 -9.54
N GLU A 689 -32.75 16.06 -8.37
CA GLU A 689 -33.99 16.44 -7.68
C GLU A 689 -34.55 17.80 -8.17
N HIS A 690 -33.68 18.76 -8.46
CA HIS A 690 -34.06 20.17 -8.69
C HIS A 690 -33.73 20.71 -10.09
N LYS A 691 -33.11 19.95 -10.99
CA LYS A 691 -33.05 20.33 -12.42
C LYS A 691 -34.26 19.81 -13.17
N GLN A 692 -34.80 20.68 -14.02
CA GLN A 692 -35.88 20.37 -14.96
C GLN A 692 -35.31 19.63 -16.19
N ALA A 693 -36.21 19.04 -16.99
CA ALA A 693 -35.83 18.28 -18.19
C ALA A 693 -35.11 19.12 -19.26
N ASP A 694 -35.24 20.45 -19.22
CA ASP A 694 -34.54 21.40 -20.10
C ASP A 694 -33.15 21.79 -19.58
N GLY A 695 -32.71 21.23 -18.45
CA GLY A 695 -31.43 21.52 -17.81
C GLY A 695 -31.44 22.73 -16.88
N SER A 696 -32.55 23.46 -16.76
CA SER A 696 -32.67 24.62 -15.87
C SER A 696 -33.05 24.21 -14.44
N TRP A 697 -32.54 24.94 -13.43
CA TRP A 697 -32.97 24.76 -12.04
C TRP A 697 -34.42 25.20 -11.85
N THR A 698 -35.14 24.58 -10.91
CA THR A 698 -36.50 25.04 -10.55
C THR A 698 -36.50 26.51 -10.10
N PRO A 699 -37.59 27.26 -10.30
CA PRO A 699 -37.67 28.68 -9.91
C PRO A 699 -37.31 28.93 -8.44
N GLU A 700 -37.75 28.03 -7.53
CA GLU A 700 -37.43 28.09 -6.11
C GLU A 700 -35.93 27.91 -5.86
N ARG A 701 -35.29 26.99 -6.60
CA ARG A 701 -33.86 26.72 -6.47
C ARG A 701 -33.00 27.83 -7.08
N GLN A 702 -33.45 28.43 -8.19
CA GLN A 702 -32.82 29.64 -8.76
C GLN A 702 -32.88 30.83 -7.78
N ALA A 703 -33.99 31.00 -7.06
CA ALA A 703 -34.10 32.04 -6.03
C ALA A 703 -33.12 31.81 -4.87
N LEU A 704 -32.94 30.55 -4.45
CA LEU A 704 -31.92 30.18 -3.47
C LEU A 704 -30.50 30.48 -3.99
N HIS A 705 -30.16 30.07 -5.22
CA HIS A 705 -28.85 30.36 -5.83
C HIS A 705 -28.57 31.85 -5.83
N LYS A 706 -29.54 32.64 -6.26
CA LYS A 706 -29.44 34.10 -6.26
C LYS A 706 -29.19 34.64 -4.85
N SER A 707 -29.90 34.16 -3.84
CA SER A 707 -29.69 34.61 -2.46
C SER A 707 -28.29 34.28 -1.93
N ILE A 708 -27.73 33.13 -2.32
CA ILE A 708 -26.35 32.73 -1.97
C ILE A 708 -25.36 33.66 -2.67
N ILE A 709 -25.53 33.89 -3.98
CA ILE A 709 -24.68 34.77 -4.78
C ILE A 709 -24.69 36.20 -4.23
N ASP A 710 -25.87 36.75 -3.90
CA ASP A 710 -26.04 38.10 -3.37
C ASP A 710 -25.27 38.32 -2.04
N GLU A 711 -25.07 37.26 -1.23
CA GLU A 711 -24.27 37.32 0.00
C GLU A 711 -22.77 37.57 -0.27
N PHE A 712 -22.26 37.19 -1.44
CA PHE A 712 -20.88 37.46 -1.85
C PHE A 712 -20.70 38.88 -2.38
N PHE A 713 -21.76 39.50 -2.91
CA PHE A 713 -21.72 40.82 -3.57
C PHE A 713 -22.47 41.91 -2.80
N THR A 714 -22.47 41.86 -1.47
CA THR A 714 -22.95 42.99 -0.67
C THR A 714 -22.12 44.24 -0.98
N ARG A 715 -22.75 45.42 -0.92
CA ARG A 715 -22.09 46.70 -1.26
C ARG A 715 -20.75 46.87 -0.54
N GLU A 716 -20.69 46.53 0.74
CA GLU A 716 -19.48 46.58 1.56
C GLU A 716 -18.37 45.66 1.02
N LYS A 717 -18.69 44.40 0.69
CA LYS A 717 -17.71 43.43 0.15
C LYS A 717 -17.21 43.84 -1.22
N VAL A 718 -18.10 44.37 -2.08
CA VAL A 718 -17.73 44.84 -3.42
C VAL A 718 -16.80 46.04 -3.34
N ASP A 719 -17.11 47.02 -2.48
CA ASP A 719 -16.29 48.21 -2.28
C ASP A 719 -14.90 47.83 -1.72
N ALA A 720 -14.85 46.87 -0.79
CA ALA A 720 -13.60 46.40 -0.19
C ALA A 720 -12.75 45.53 -1.13
N ALA A 721 -13.39 44.73 -2.00
CA ALA A 721 -12.73 43.87 -2.98
C ALA A 721 -12.26 44.61 -4.24
N ARG A 722 -12.62 45.89 -4.41
CA ARG A 722 -12.19 46.69 -5.56
C ARG A 722 -10.69 46.97 -5.47
N PRO A 723 -9.91 46.78 -6.56
CA PRO A 723 -8.50 47.13 -6.56
C PRO A 723 -8.30 48.64 -6.33
N ALA A 724 -7.16 49.01 -5.75
CA ALA A 724 -6.80 50.41 -5.56
C ALA A 724 -6.69 51.14 -6.90
N ASP A 725 -6.99 52.44 -6.92
CA ASP A 725 -6.99 53.25 -8.15
C ASP A 725 -5.70 53.08 -8.97
N GLY A 726 -5.86 52.71 -10.24
CA GLY A 726 -4.75 52.48 -11.17
C GLY A 726 -4.04 51.13 -11.05
N LYS A 727 -4.46 50.22 -10.15
CA LYS A 727 -3.93 48.85 -10.07
C LYS A 727 -4.86 47.84 -10.75
N ALA A 728 -4.25 46.83 -11.37
CA ALA A 728 -4.97 45.68 -11.90
C ALA A 728 -5.63 44.88 -10.76
N PRO A 729 -6.81 44.26 -10.99
CA PRO A 729 -7.41 43.34 -10.03
C PRO A 729 -6.53 42.10 -9.85
N THR A 730 -6.54 41.54 -8.64
CA THR A 730 -5.72 40.37 -8.29
C THR A 730 -6.59 39.10 -8.23
N PHE A 731 -6.13 38.04 -8.90
CA PHE A 731 -6.70 36.70 -8.78
C PHE A 731 -5.70 35.79 -8.06
N THR A 732 -6.04 35.33 -6.87
CA THR A 732 -5.19 34.45 -6.07
C THR A 732 -5.79 33.05 -6.05
N VAL A 733 -5.10 32.07 -6.64
CA VAL A 733 -5.51 30.67 -6.59
C VAL A 733 -4.74 29.94 -5.48
N LEU A 734 -5.49 29.33 -4.55
CA LEU A 734 -4.92 28.51 -3.49
C LEU A 734 -4.96 27.05 -3.94
N GLY A 735 -3.84 26.35 -3.85
CA GLY A 735 -3.69 24.95 -4.23
C GLY A 735 -3.38 24.06 -3.03
N GLY A 736 -3.85 22.81 -3.08
CA GLY A 736 -3.51 21.81 -2.07
C GLY A 736 -4.61 20.77 -1.87
N ARG A 737 -4.19 19.55 -1.50
CA ARG A 737 -5.10 18.43 -1.22
C ARG A 737 -6.08 18.77 -0.10
N GLY A 738 -7.23 18.09 -0.08
CA GLY A 738 -8.18 18.22 1.02
C GLY A 738 -7.51 17.88 2.35
N GLY A 739 -7.57 18.79 3.32
CA GLY A 739 -6.89 18.62 4.61
C GLY A 739 -5.44 19.10 4.68
N SER A 740 -4.87 19.66 3.61
CA SER A 740 -3.49 20.17 3.60
C SER A 740 -3.28 21.43 4.45
N GLY A 741 -4.34 22.15 4.83
CA GLY A 741 -4.25 23.33 5.72
C GLY A 741 -4.20 24.68 5.01
N LYS A 742 -4.80 24.80 3.82
CA LYS A 742 -4.87 26.03 3.02
C LYS A 742 -5.44 27.25 3.75
N SER A 743 -6.28 27.05 4.77
CA SER A 743 -6.79 28.13 5.62
C SER A 743 -5.69 28.94 6.31
N TRP A 744 -4.47 28.40 6.42
CA TRP A 744 -3.31 29.16 6.90
C TRP A 744 -2.95 30.35 5.98
N PHE A 745 -3.29 30.31 4.69
CA PHE A 745 -3.02 31.42 3.77
C PHE A 745 -3.86 32.67 4.06
N GLU A 746 -4.99 32.51 4.74
CA GLU A 746 -5.85 33.63 5.15
C GLU A 746 -5.08 34.54 6.13
N GLY A 747 -5.02 35.83 5.82
CA GLY A 747 -4.28 36.83 6.59
C GLY A 747 -2.76 36.79 6.42
N HIS A 748 -2.21 35.82 5.67
CA HIS A 748 -0.77 35.66 5.43
C HIS A 748 -0.39 35.95 3.98
N VAL A 749 -1.17 35.43 3.04
CA VAL A 749 -0.94 35.57 1.60
C VAL A 749 -1.99 36.51 0.98
N TYR A 750 -3.22 36.47 1.48
CA TYR A 750 -4.28 37.38 1.07
C TYR A 750 -5.03 37.92 2.29
N ASP A 751 -5.67 39.07 2.12
CA ASP A 751 -6.55 39.67 3.12
C ASP A 751 -8.02 39.31 2.77
N PRO A 752 -8.71 38.52 3.61
CA PRO A 752 -10.10 38.12 3.36
C PRO A 752 -11.06 39.32 3.34
N GLY A 753 -10.69 40.45 3.95
CA GLY A 753 -11.48 41.68 3.91
C GLY A 753 -11.36 42.47 2.61
N ARG A 754 -10.41 42.13 1.72
CA ARG A 754 -10.09 42.89 0.49
C ARG A 754 -10.23 42.10 -0.80
N ALA A 755 -10.84 40.92 -0.72
CA ALA A 755 -11.12 40.08 -1.87
C ALA A 755 -12.40 39.28 -1.65
N ILE A 756 -13.05 38.91 -2.74
CA ILE A 756 -14.11 37.91 -2.70
C ILE A 756 -13.44 36.54 -2.53
N VAL A 757 -13.69 35.86 -1.41
CA VAL A 757 -13.11 34.55 -1.13
C VAL A 757 -14.10 33.46 -1.53
N LEU A 758 -13.74 32.68 -2.55
CA LEU A 758 -14.53 31.58 -3.07
C LEU A 758 -13.97 30.26 -2.53
N ASP A 759 -14.63 29.76 -1.48
CA ASP A 759 -14.42 28.43 -0.93
C ASP A 759 -15.58 27.50 -1.35
N PRO A 760 -15.33 26.43 -2.14
CA PRO A 760 -16.34 25.46 -2.52
C PRO A 760 -17.09 24.83 -1.34
N ASP A 761 -16.46 24.69 -0.18
CA ASP A 761 -17.12 24.11 0.99
C ASP A 761 -18.02 25.12 1.71
N HIS A 762 -17.69 26.42 1.68
CA HIS A 762 -18.55 27.47 2.17
C HIS A 762 -19.85 27.55 1.34
N ILE A 763 -19.77 27.45 0.01
CA ILE A 763 -20.95 27.43 -0.87
C ILE A 763 -21.84 26.23 -0.57
N LYS A 764 -21.26 25.03 -0.41
CA LYS A 764 -22.01 23.82 -0.05
C LYS A 764 -22.73 23.97 1.29
N ALA A 765 -22.09 24.59 2.28
CA ALA A 765 -22.69 24.82 3.59
C ALA A 765 -23.93 25.73 3.56
N LYS A 766 -24.16 26.47 2.47
CA LYS A 766 -25.37 27.28 2.26
C LYS A 766 -26.51 26.50 1.62
N LEU A 767 -26.26 25.27 1.14
CA LEU A 767 -27.30 24.41 0.55
C LEU A 767 -28.00 23.60 1.66
N PRO A 768 -29.34 23.60 1.71
CA PRO A 768 -30.11 22.91 2.77
C PRO A 768 -29.81 21.41 2.89
N GLU A 769 -29.42 20.78 1.79
CA GLU A 769 -29.15 19.34 1.72
C GLU A 769 -27.77 18.97 2.23
N PHE A 770 -26.84 19.92 2.44
CA PHE A 770 -25.48 19.63 2.85
C PHE A 770 -25.38 19.39 4.36
N GLU A 771 -24.87 18.22 4.74
CA GLU A 771 -24.71 17.77 6.13
C GLU A 771 -23.23 17.51 6.48
N GLY A 772 -22.29 17.98 5.67
CA GLY A 772 -20.85 17.79 5.88
C GLY A 772 -20.29 16.44 5.42
N TRP A 773 -21.10 15.39 5.37
CA TRP A 773 -20.69 14.05 4.93
C TRP A 773 -21.10 13.72 3.48
N ASN A 774 -22.06 14.44 2.91
CA ASN A 774 -22.65 14.21 1.58
C ASN A 774 -22.20 15.24 0.53
N ALA A 775 -20.93 15.65 0.58
CA ALA A 775 -20.40 16.69 -0.32
C ALA A 775 -20.56 16.32 -1.82
N ALA A 776 -20.59 15.03 -2.16
CA ALA A 776 -20.77 14.56 -3.53
C ALA A 776 -22.16 14.89 -4.10
N GLN A 777 -23.21 14.79 -3.28
CA GLN A 777 -24.60 15.01 -3.70
C GLN A 777 -24.88 16.47 -4.08
N VAL A 778 -24.14 17.41 -3.51
CA VAL A 778 -24.29 18.86 -3.75
C VAL A 778 -23.17 19.45 -4.62
N HIS A 779 -22.26 18.60 -5.13
CA HIS A 779 -21.03 19.07 -5.76
C HIS A 779 -21.26 19.82 -7.07
N GLU A 780 -22.14 19.31 -7.93
CA GLU A 780 -22.41 19.92 -9.24
C GLU A 780 -23.08 21.28 -9.08
N GLU A 781 -24.10 21.35 -8.22
CA GLU A 781 -24.82 22.60 -7.92
C GLU A 781 -23.93 23.69 -7.31
N SER A 782 -23.12 23.33 -6.31
CA SER A 782 -22.18 24.28 -5.71
C SER A 782 -21.10 24.76 -6.70
N SER A 783 -20.77 23.93 -7.71
CA SER A 783 -19.83 24.32 -8.77
C SER A 783 -20.46 25.35 -9.72
N GLU A 784 -21.73 25.17 -10.10
CA GLU A 784 -22.44 26.17 -10.94
C GLU A 784 -22.60 27.52 -10.23
N ILE A 785 -22.90 27.51 -8.93
CA ILE A 785 -22.96 28.74 -8.12
C ILE A 785 -21.58 29.42 -8.05
N ALA A 786 -20.51 28.64 -7.88
CA ALA A 786 -19.13 29.13 -7.88
C ALA A 786 -18.73 29.76 -9.22
N ASP A 787 -19.11 29.13 -10.33
CA ASP A 787 -18.84 29.65 -11.68
C ASP A 787 -19.56 30.99 -11.91
N GLU A 788 -20.79 31.12 -11.43
CA GLU A 788 -21.55 32.36 -11.52
C GLU A 788 -20.97 33.49 -10.64
N ILE A 789 -20.55 33.18 -9.40
CA ILE A 789 -19.81 34.14 -8.55
C ILE A 789 -18.52 34.58 -9.25
N THR A 790 -17.78 33.64 -9.81
CA THR A 790 -16.53 33.92 -10.54
C THR A 790 -16.79 34.85 -11.73
N ARG A 791 -17.84 34.59 -12.51
CA ARG A 791 -18.26 35.43 -13.64
C ARG A 791 -18.59 36.86 -13.19
N ILE A 792 -19.42 37.01 -12.16
CA ILE A 792 -19.81 38.33 -11.64
C ILE A 792 -18.58 39.09 -11.10
N ALA A 793 -17.69 38.42 -10.35
CA ALA A 793 -16.47 39.04 -9.85
C ALA A 793 -15.54 39.50 -10.99
N GLN A 794 -15.42 38.71 -12.06
CA GLN A 794 -14.66 39.06 -13.26
C GLN A 794 -15.25 40.25 -14.01
N GLU A 795 -16.57 40.28 -14.22
CA GLU A 795 -17.28 41.38 -14.90
C GLU A 795 -17.14 42.71 -14.16
N ASN A 796 -17.04 42.65 -12.83
CA ASN A 796 -16.87 43.83 -11.98
C ASN A 796 -15.41 44.20 -11.68
N GLY A 797 -14.44 43.42 -12.17
CA GLY A 797 -13.01 43.68 -11.96
C GLY A 797 -12.59 43.63 -10.49
N LEU A 798 -13.14 42.70 -9.71
CA LEU A 798 -12.86 42.58 -8.26
C LEU A 798 -11.68 41.66 -7.97
N ASN A 799 -10.99 41.89 -6.85
CA ASN A 799 -10.02 40.95 -6.32
C ASN A 799 -10.74 39.65 -5.91
N LEU A 800 -10.21 38.51 -6.32
CA LEU A 800 -10.83 37.20 -6.12
C LEU A 800 -9.79 36.20 -5.60
N VAL A 801 -10.15 35.47 -4.55
CA VAL A 801 -9.37 34.35 -4.03
C VAL A 801 -10.17 33.07 -4.29
N HIS A 802 -9.56 32.06 -4.88
CA HIS A 802 -10.24 30.81 -5.23
C HIS A 802 -9.51 29.62 -4.58
N ASP A 803 -10.17 28.93 -3.66
CA ASP A 803 -9.65 27.68 -3.08
C ASP A 803 -9.88 26.52 -4.05
N ALA A 804 -8.81 26.13 -4.74
CA ALA A 804 -8.79 25.00 -5.63
C ALA A 804 -8.06 23.81 -5.00
N THR A 805 -8.58 22.61 -5.27
CA THR A 805 -7.79 21.39 -5.03
C THR A 805 -6.73 21.16 -6.12
N MET A 806 -6.80 21.88 -7.24
CA MET A 806 -5.92 21.73 -8.42
C MET A 806 -5.78 20.28 -8.89
N LYS A 807 -6.86 19.51 -8.99
CA LYS A 807 -6.80 18.09 -9.37
C LYS A 807 -6.46 17.82 -10.84
N SER A 808 -6.69 18.80 -11.71
CA SER A 808 -6.53 18.65 -13.17
C SER A 808 -5.62 19.76 -13.69
N PRO A 809 -4.49 19.42 -14.34
CA PRO A 809 -3.56 20.41 -14.87
C PRO A 809 -4.20 21.32 -15.91
N ASP A 810 -5.01 20.76 -16.81
CA ASP A 810 -5.63 21.52 -17.90
C ASP A 810 -6.67 22.51 -17.39
N LYS A 811 -7.49 22.12 -16.41
CA LYS A 811 -8.47 23.02 -15.78
C LYS A 811 -7.78 24.15 -15.01
N ALA A 812 -6.70 23.83 -14.27
CA ALA A 812 -5.94 24.84 -13.52
C ALA A 812 -5.30 25.87 -14.45
N LYS A 813 -4.69 25.42 -15.56
CA LYS A 813 -4.13 26.30 -16.60
C LYS A 813 -5.20 27.16 -17.27
N ALA A 814 -6.33 26.56 -17.67
CA ALA A 814 -7.42 27.29 -18.30
C ALA A 814 -8.00 28.38 -17.39
N LEU A 815 -8.14 28.09 -16.09
CA LEU A 815 -8.59 29.06 -15.09
C LEU A 815 -7.61 30.23 -14.97
N VAL A 816 -6.33 29.95 -14.74
CA VAL A 816 -5.28 30.97 -14.60
C VAL A 816 -5.16 31.83 -15.87
N GLN A 817 -5.13 31.21 -17.05
CA GLN A 817 -5.03 31.91 -18.32
C GLN A 817 -6.25 32.81 -18.56
N GLY A 818 -7.46 32.33 -18.25
CA GLY A 818 -8.69 33.10 -18.43
C GLY A 818 -8.78 34.37 -17.57
N PHE A 819 -8.04 34.44 -16.46
CA PHE A 819 -7.87 35.67 -15.68
C PHE A 819 -6.77 36.57 -16.24
N LYS A 820 -5.63 36.00 -16.64
CA LYS A 820 -4.54 36.75 -17.28
C LYS A 820 -4.98 37.47 -18.56
N ASP A 821 -5.75 36.78 -19.41
CA ASP A 821 -6.26 37.34 -20.67
C ASP A 821 -7.18 38.56 -20.45
N ARG A 822 -7.74 38.71 -19.25
CA ARG A 822 -8.56 39.85 -18.83
C ARG A 822 -7.79 40.93 -18.05
N GLY A 823 -6.46 40.82 -17.99
CA GLY A 823 -5.59 41.81 -17.37
C GLY A 823 -5.51 41.74 -15.84
N TYR A 824 -5.87 40.60 -15.24
CA TYR A 824 -5.64 40.38 -13.81
C TYR A 824 -4.17 40.11 -13.53
N ARG A 825 -3.69 40.57 -12.37
CA ARG A 825 -2.47 40.04 -11.75
C ARG A 825 -2.84 38.70 -11.10
N VAL A 826 -2.17 37.62 -11.47
CA VAL A 826 -2.49 36.27 -11.00
C VAL A 826 -1.42 35.76 -10.07
N GLU A 827 -1.82 35.22 -8.93
CA GLU A 827 -0.92 34.60 -7.94
C GLU A 827 -1.36 33.16 -7.65
N ALA A 828 -0.41 32.25 -7.44
CA ALA A 828 -0.70 30.85 -7.08
C ALA A 828 0.06 30.41 -5.82
N HIS A 829 -0.66 30.00 -4.78
CA HIS A 829 -0.05 29.58 -3.52
C HIS A 829 -0.46 28.17 -3.14
N TYR A 830 0.51 27.28 -2.99
CA TYR A 830 0.27 25.85 -2.81
C TYR A 830 0.68 25.38 -1.42
N MET A 831 -0.23 24.67 -0.75
CA MET A 831 -0.01 24.01 0.52
C MET A 831 0.11 22.49 0.31
N HIS A 832 1.35 22.00 0.34
CA HIS A 832 1.68 20.59 0.23
C HIS A 832 1.40 19.86 1.54
N LEU A 833 0.88 18.65 1.36
CA LEU A 833 0.80 17.63 2.39
C LEU A 833 0.82 16.28 1.68
N PRO A 834 1.66 15.32 2.13
CA PRO A 834 1.72 14.00 1.53
C PRO A 834 0.37 13.28 1.53
N ARG A 835 0.10 12.46 0.52
CA ARG A 835 -1.23 11.87 0.27
C ARG A 835 -1.75 11.04 1.45
N GLN A 836 -0.86 10.26 2.05
CA GLN A 836 -1.16 9.41 3.19
C GLN A 836 -1.50 10.25 4.42
N GLU A 837 -0.81 11.37 4.64
CA GLU A 837 -1.09 12.27 5.77
C GLU A 837 -2.37 13.09 5.53
N ALA A 838 -2.65 13.49 4.29
CA ALA A 838 -3.92 14.10 3.91
C ALA A 838 -5.11 13.14 4.14
N ALA A 839 -4.95 11.86 3.80
CA ALA A 839 -5.96 10.83 4.04
C ALA A 839 -6.19 10.59 5.54
N LYS A 840 -5.13 10.52 6.36
CA LYS A 840 -5.25 10.45 7.83
C LYS A 840 -6.00 11.65 8.39
N ARG A 841 -5.66 12.87 7.94
CA ARG A 841 -6.37 14.10 8.37
C ARG A 841 -7.84 14.08 7.95
N ALA A 842 -8.18 13.51 6.80
CA ALA A 842 -9.57 13.37 6.37
C ALA A 842 -10.37 12.41 7.28
N VAL A 843 -9.81 11.25 7.63
CA VAL A 843 -10.42 10.31 8.59
C VAL A 843 -10.52 10.95 9.99
N GLY A 844 -9.49 11.65 10.44
CA GLY A 844 -9.49 12.38 11.70
C GLY A 844 -10.60 13.44 11.79
N ARG A 845 -10.84 14.18 10.70
CA ARG A 845 -11.93 15.16 10.61
C ARG A 845 -13.31 14.49 10.67
N PHE A 846 -13.47 13.34 10.04
CA PHE A 846 -14.71 12.56 10.10
C PHE A 846 -15.02 12.08 11.52
N LEU A 847 -14.01 11.62 12.23
CA LEU A 847 -14.16 11.11 13.59
C LEU A 847 -14.35 12.21 14.64
N ASN A 848 -14.01 13.46 14.31
CA ASN A 848 -14.19 14.61 15.19
C ASN A 848 -15.70 14.94 15.36
N PRO A 849 -16.23 14.90 16.60
CA PRO A 849 -17.64 15.20 16.89
C PRO A 849 -18.11 16.60 16.46
N GLU A 850 -17.21 17.58 16.40
CA GLU A 850 -17.54 18.97 16.06
C GLU A 850 -17.61 19.20 14.54
N SER A 851 -16.86 18.42 13.77
CA SER A 851 -16.79 18.56 12.31
C SER A 851 -17.72 17.58 11.60
N GLY A 852 -17.66 16.29 11.95
CA GLY A 852 -18.40 15.21 11.29
C GLY A 852 -18.14 15.09 9.77
N ARG A 853 -17.19 15.86 9.22
CA ARG A 853 -16.99 16.00 7.78
C ARG A 853 -16.33 14.76 7.20
N TYR A 854 -17.02 14.12 6.27
CA TYR A 854 -16.54 12.90 5.61
C TYR A 854 -16.05 13.19 4.20
N VAL A 855 -14.81 12.78 3.92
CA VAL A 855 -14.25 12.70 2.58
C VAL A 855 -13.65 11.30 2.46
N PRO A 856 -14.08 10.47 1.49
CA PRO A 856 -13.55 9.13 1.33
C PRO A 856 -12.01 9.14 1.21
N PRO A 857 -11.29 8.36 2.03
CA PRO A 857 -9.83 8.24 1.94
C PRO A 857 -9.37 7.83 0.54
N SER A 858 -10.10 6.92 -0.13
CA SER A 858 -9.89 6.56 -1.53
C SER A 858 -9.84 7.76 -2.48
N ILE A 859 -10.75 8.74 -2.31
CA ILE A 859 -10.75 9.97 -3.13
C ILE A 859 -9.52 10.83 -2.83
N VAL A 860 -9.05 10.90 -1.58
CA VAL A 860 -7.85 11.67 -1.22
C VAL A 860 -6.60 11.01 -1.79
N LEU A 861 -6.48 9.69 -1.64
CA LEU A 861 -5.38 8.88 -2.16
C LEU A 861 -5.35 8.87 -3.70
N GLY A 862 -6.51 8.88 -4.36
CA GLY A 862 -6.61 8.95 -5.82
C GLY A 862 -6.17 10.28 -6.45
N ASN A 863 -5.92 11.34 -5.65
CA ASN A 863 -5.49 12.65 -6.14
C ASN A 863 -3.95 12.71 -6.28
N THR A 864 -3.43 12.23 -7.40
CA THR A 864 -1.97 12.14 -7.67
C THR A 864 -1.40 13.27 -8.53
N GLU A 865 -2.24 14.10 -9.15
CA GLU A 865 -1.83 15.09 -10.16
C GLU A 865 -1.81 16.54 -9.63
N ASN A 866 -2.01 16.75 -8.32
CA ASN A 866 -2.25 18.08 -7.75
C ASN A 866 -1.01 18.99 -7.85
N GLU A 867 0.13 18.48 -7.41
CA GLU A 867 1.40 19.23 -7.47
C GLU A 867 1.87 19.43 -8.92
N LYS A 868 1.55 18.49 -9.81
CA LYS A 868 1.78 18.64 -11.26
C LYS A 868 0.89 19.72 -11.86
N SER A 869 -0.34 19.88 -11.36
CA SER A 869 -1.23 20.96 -11.78
C SER A 869 -0.70 22.32 -11.34
N PHE A 870 -0.15 22.41 -10.12
CA PHE A 870 0.55 23.60 -9.65
C PHE A 870 1.80 23.90 -10.50
N GLU A 871 2.62 22.90 -10.76
CA GLU A 871 3.80 23.04 -11.63
C GLU A 871 3.40 23.57 -13.02
N GLY A 872 2.28 23.11 -13.56
CA GLY A 872 1.75 23.57 -14.84
C GLY A 872 1.30 25.03 -14.86
N VAL A 873 0.94 25.64 -13.72
CA VAL A 873 0.53 27.05 -13.64
C VAL A 873 1.64 27.97 -13.11
N LYS A 874 2.68 27.40 -12.48
CA LYS A 874 3.81 28.11 -11.89
C LYS A 874 4.44 29.15 -12.84
N ASP A 875 4.64 28.78 -14.09
CA ASP A 875 5.24 29.66 -15.12
C ASP A 875 4.23 30.63 -15.77
N LEU A 876 2.94 30.43 -15.53
CA LEU A 876 1.87 31.27 -16.07
C LEU A 876 1.51 32.41 -15.14
N VAL A 877 1.76 32.32 -13.83
CA VAL A 877 1.36 33.32 -12.83
C VAL A 877 2.42 34.41 -12.62
N ASP A 878 2.04 35.51 -12.00
CA ASP A 878 2.92 36.65 -11.71
C ASP A 878 3.68 36.48 -10.39
N ALA A 879 3.12 35.73 -9.44
CA ALA A 879 3.79 35.31 -8.23
C ALA A 879 3.30 33.93 -7.77
N TRP A 880 4.16 33.16 -7.12
CA TRP A 880 3.77 31.89 -6.52
C TRP A 880 4.57 31.56 -5.27
N SER A 881 3.99 30.75 -4.38
CA SER A 881 4.74 30.13 -3.29
C SER A 881 4.29 28.70 -3.02
N PHE A 882 5.23 27.87 -2.60
CA PHE A 882 5.01 26.47 -2.27
C PHE A 882 5.46 26.21 -0.84
N ARG A 883 4.54 25.74 -0.01
CA ARG A 883 4.77 25.48 1.42
C ARG A 883 4.43 24.04 1.76
N ASP A 884 5.22 23.44 2.65
CA ASP A 884 4.92 22.11 3.19
C ASP A 884 4.33 22.23 4.60
N ASN A 885 3.19 21.56 4.79
CA ASN A 885 2.48 21.49 6.07
C ASN A 885 2.56 20.11 6.71
N ASN A 886 3.51 19.28 6.30
CA ASN A 886 3.87 18.04 7.00
C ASN A 886 4.69 18.31 8.28
N VAL A 887 4.17 19.18 9.14
CA VAL A 887 4.79 19.61 10.39
C VAL A 887 3.95 19.15 11.59
N PRO A 888 4.53 19.07 12.80
CA PRO A 888 3.77 18.83 14.01
C PRO A 888 2.61 19.84 14.16
N LYS A 889 1.53 19.39 14.79
CA LYS A 889 0.35 20.22 15.02
C LYS A 889 0.75 21.54 15.70
N ASP A 890 0.10 22.63 15.28
CA ASP A 890 0.33 24.00 15.77
C ASP A 890 1.70 24.62 15.39
N THR A 891 2.46 23.97 14.51
CA THR A 891 3.67 24.54 13.89
C THR A 891 3.32 25.23 12.56
N PRO A 892 3.90 26.40 12.22
CA PRO A 892 3.65 27.03 10.94
C PRO A 892 4.21 26.18 9.76
N PRO A 893 3.55 26.19 8.59
CA PRO A 893 4.05 25.52 7.39
C PRO A 893 5.41 26.08 6.94
N ILE A 894 6.28 25.18 6.47
CA ILE A 894 7.63 25.51 6.02
C ILE A 894 7.57 26.06 4.60
N LEU A 895 8.25 27.18 4.33
CA LEU A 895 8.41 27.69 2.97
C LEU A 895 9.47 26.88 2.23
N ILE A 896 9.08 26.20 1.16
CA ILE A 896 9.98 25.37 0.36
C ILE A 896 10.55 26.18 -0.80
N SER A 897 9.71 26.92 -1.52
CA SER A 897 10.15 27.77 -2.63
C SER A 897 9.10 28.83 -2.95
N GLU A 898 9.51 29.95 -3.54
CA GLU A 898 8.61 31.01 -4.00
C GLU A 898 9.21 31.78 -5.16
N SER A 899 8.39 32.31 -6.07
CA SER A 899 8.86 33.23 -7.12
C SER A 899 9.61 34.41 -6.49
N ARG A 900 10.82 34.70 -6.96
CA ARG A 900 11.54 35.91 -6.54
C ARG A 900 10.71 37.15 -6.91
N PRO A 901 10.60 38.15 -6.02
CA PRO A 901 9.80 39.35 -6.24
C PRO A 901 10.30 40.21 -7.41
#